data_AF-A0A6A4VL81-F1
#
_entry.id   AF-A0A6A4VL81-F1
#
_cell.length_a   1.000
_cell.length_b   1.000
_cell.length_c   1.000
_cell.angle_alpha   90.00
_cell.angle_beta   90.00
_cell.angle_gamma   90.00
#
_symmetry.space_group_name_H-M   'P 1'
#
loop_
_entity.id
_entity.type
_entity.pdbx_description
1 polymer ?
#
loop_
_entity_poly.entity_id
_entity_poly.type
_entity_poly.pdbx_seq_one_letter_code
_entity_poly.pdbx_strand_id
1 'polypeptide(L)'
;MRRLPLNEVVTDRVSAHRMHMYAARYTAGASGTMKLRVSAIGDPLPSADMPLSVSVRTSAGGYSFPLPLPAARQDSNAAPATSVSRIMCPSSGRGRVDAQDACFVTLGVGGGPGPGYRDVAYEYELRLSVLNASRWFLETDAPPRQLAVAVAAPIVFQYRWPDDPSVRMVRVGVASGDAPCTADSRPCAGPICDPGMEGDVGACASLAVQRPICPLTLSVGDLLAAASRHLTFTACATTVVKRDDPNFVDGFFVSVLLHEDDSVCYPEGRQRNGTASITKPVRVTISRHDVAYGNIAIPVVLAILCMIIGAVSFSISTRIQARFARKAEDPHSTKEHRSDGEELEEDMATEGRQALQEERPVSEQVPMSSNLRPATVLLTCAFIIVAFGVNSVATDVRNERRSGSLDTCYRNDLCRTDGGTVPDLNHVLSNLPYTGAGAGFLFAVYAQQRMYAAAQRDASVPVGVPHDFSLFASLGVGLMLEGVTSGLYHVCPNNRNSHIDFFFIYYLYAAMGAKLFQTRRGITSRFHYTPALLVAGITLLGSLQDLVSSGRGLWITIMVVHMVCASIWASLMYLTGYVGFTAFRRRRRPVDRITRHIAVTHLVLNVTLAIVGLAAPFIFSDFSMYALLFFTLNSGLYIIFYMLAKKVGYRESPSWLSVLFMLLGLACMVPALVLFVFYNPYNTVASAALSRTSNRPCFAGFFDAHDVWHFLSAAALFFLLMGILTLDDDLMKTPRNKIPVF
;
A
#
# COMPACT_ATOMS: atom_id res chain seq x y z
N MET A 1 47.43 33.81 13.34
CA MET A 1 47.11 32.37 13.33
C MET A 1 47.70 31.74 14.59
N ARG A 2 46.92 30.98 15.35
CA ARG A 2 47.32 30.36 16.63
C ARG A 2 47.35 28.82 16.49
N ARG A 3 48.13 28.13 17.34
CA ARG A 3 48.11 26.66 17.40
C ARG A 3 46.88 26.21 18.18
N LEU A 4 46.16 25.20 17.67
CA LEU A 4 45.09 24.52 18.40
C LEU A 4 45.59 23.17 18.91
N PRO A 5 45.86 23.03 20.22
CA PRO A 5 46.24 21.76 20.80
C PRO A 5 45.12 20.72 20.68
N LEU A 6 45.50 19.45 20.51
CA LEU A 6 44.56 18.33 20.46
C LEU A 6 44.17 17.93 21.89
N ASN A 7 42.89 17.62 22.08
CA ASN A 7 42.23 17.21 23.32
C ASN A 7 42.20 18.25 24.47
N GLU A 8 42.79 19.42 24.27
CA GLU A 8 42.78 20.56 25.20
C GLU A 8 41.66 21.56 24.85
N VAL A 9 41.22 22.32 25.86
CA VAL A 9 40.25 23.41 25.71
C VAL A 9 41.03 24.72 25.60
N VAL A 10 40.73 25.50 24.57
CA VAL A 10 41.25 26.85 24.36
C VAL A 10 40.14 27.85 24.63
N THR A 11 40.39 28.77 25.55
CA THR A 11 39.47 29.87 25.85
C THR A 11 40.02 31.18 25.30
N ASP A 12 39.19 31.96 24.61
CA ASP A 12 39.60 33.23 24.01
C ASP A 12 38.40 34.17 23.77
N ARG A 13 38.67 35.40 23.33
CA ARG A 13 37.66 36.43 23.07
C ARG A 13 37.72 36.95 21.63
N VAL A 14 36.60 36.89 20.91
CA VAL A 14 36.44 37.38 19.53
C VAL A 14 35.56 38.62 19.50
N SER A 15 35.83 39.56 18.60
CA SER A 15 35.01 40.77 18.42
C SER A 15 34.84 41.11 16.95
N ALA A 16 33.97 42.08 16.64
CA ALA A 16 33.77 42.62 15.29
C ALA A 16 35.07 43.08 14.60
N HIS A 17 36.08 43.51 15.38
CA HIS A 17 37.37 43.99 14.86
C HIS A 17 38.49 42.96 14.94
N ARG A 18 38.24 41.80 15.54
CA ARG A 18 39.26 40.78 15.82
C ARG A 18 38.72 39.39 15.57
N MET A 19 39.08 38.83 14.42
CA MET A 19 38.85 37.43 14.09
C MET A 19 40.04 36.57 14.55
N HIS A 20 39.75 35.33 14.95
CA HIS A 20 40.78 34.36 15.31
C HIS A 20 40.82 33.23 14.30
N MET A 21 42.04 32.81 13.94
CA MET A 21 42.27 31.65 13.10
C MET A 21 43.23 30.72 13.82
N TYR A 22 42.77 29.49 14.03
CA TYR A 22 43.52 28.42 14.64
C TYR A 22 43.92 27.37 13.61
N ALA A 23 45.08 26.75 13.81
CA ALA A 23 45.57 25.64 13.01
C ALA A 23 45.95 24.46 13.90
N ALA A 24 45.47 23.28 13.56
CA ALA A 24 45.89 22.01 14.14
C ALA A 24 46.46 21.11 13.04
N ARG A 25 47.57 20.44 13.34
CA ARG A 25 48.07 19.34 12.51
C ARG A 25 47.68 18.01 13.16
N TYR A 26 47.26 17.07 12.34
CA TYR A 26 46.88 15.74 12.79
C TYR A 26 47.30 14.73 11.72
N THR A 27 47.58 13.50 12.14
CA THR A 27 47.75 12.38 11.22
C THR A 27 46.39 11.77 11.00
N ALA A 28 45.90 11.84 9.77
CA ALA A 28 44.69 11.14 9.38
C ALA A 28 44.99 9.65 9.26
N GLY A 29 44.93 8.96 10.40
CA GLY A 29 45.21 7.54 10.49
C GLY A 29 43.96 6.71 10.26
N ALA A 30 44.15 5.45 9.86
CA ALA A 30 43.11 4.42 9.80
C ALA A 30 42.35 4.17 11.13
N SER A 31 42.69 4.88 12.21
CA SER A 31 42.30 4.68 13.61
C SER A 31 41.30 5.69 14.18
N GLY A 32 40.85 6.72 13.44
CA GLY A 32 39.87 7.69 13.95
C GLY A 32 39.59 8.93 13.09
N THR A 33 38.72 9.81 13.57
CA THR A 33 38.44 11.15 12.99
C THR A 33 38.56 12.24 14.06
N MET A 34 38.42 13.52 13.70
CA MET A 34 38.39 14.62 14.66
C MET A 34 36.98 15.12 14.93
N LYS A 35 36.74 15.57 16.16
CA LYS A 35 35.51 16.24 16.60
C LYS A 35 35.85 17.63 17.14
N LEU A 36 35.25 18.64 16.53
CA LEU A 36 35.28 20.01 17.02
C LEU A 36 34.12 20.23 17.99
N ARG A 37 34.39 20.89 19.12
CA ARG A 37 33.38 21.48 19.97
C ARG A 37 33.68 22.96 20.14
N VAL A 38 32.67 23.80 19.92
CA VAL A 38 32.73 25.24 20.16
C VAL A 38 31.61 25.60 21.12
N SER A 39 31.94 26.32 22.18
CA SER A 39 30.95 26.85 23.12
C SER A 39 31.13 28.35 23.27
N ALA A 40 30.06 29.14 23.18
CA ALA A 40 30.07 30.52 23.66
C ALA A 40 29.85 30.52 25.16
N ILE A 41 30.68 31.28 25.86
CA ILE A 41 30.66 31.42 27.32
C ILE A 41 30.66 32.90 27.69
N GLY A 42 30.26 33.21 28.93
CA GLY A 42 30.21 34.58 29.43
C GLY A 42 29.04 35.42 28.89
N ASP A 43 29.07 36.71 29.20
CA ASP A 43 28.04 37.70 28.82
C ASP A 43 28.67 38.86 28.03
N PRO A 44 28.04 39.33 26.92
CA PRO A 44 26.79 38.84 26.35
C PRO A 44 26.97 37.54 25.54
N LEU A 45 25.94 36.69 25.47
CA LEU A 45 25.93 35.52 24.59
C LEU A 45 25.59 35.90 23.13
N PRO A 46 26.05 35.13 22.13
CA PRO A 46 25.66 35.34 20.73
C PRO A 46 24.15 35.20 20.50
N SER A 47 23.62 35.93 19.53
CA SER A 47 22.20 35.91 19.15
C SER A 47 22.02 35.59 17.67
N ALA A 48 20.77 35.39 17.22
CA ALA A 48 20.47 35.12 15.81
C ALA A 48 20.85 36.30 14.88
N ASP A 49 20.72 37.54 15.36
CA ASP A 49 21.08 38.75 14.60
C ASP A 49 22.58 39.02 14.57
N MET A 50 23.29 38.56 15.61
CA MET A 50 24.73 38.75 15.82
C MET A 50 25.40 37.41 16.19
N PRO A 51 25.43 36.43 15.27
CA PRO A 51 25.96 35.10 15.59
C PRO A 51 27.48 35.10 15.69
N LEU A 52 28.01 34.19 16.50
CA LEU A 52 29.40 33.75 16.38
C LEU A 52 29.53 32.83 15.16
N SER A 53 30.20 33.30 14.11
CA SER A 53 30.46 32.52 12.90
C SER A 53 31.70 31.63 13.09
N VAL A 54 31.51 30.32 12.90
CA VAL A 54 32.59 29.34 12.93
C VAL A 54 32.76 28.76 11.54
N SER A 55 33.97 28.84 10.97
CA SER A 55 34.33 28.20 9.71
C SER A 55 35.45 27.19 9.91
N VAL A 56 35.22 25.96 9.48
CA VAL A 56 36.18 24.85 9.56
C VAL A 56 36.63 24.51 8.16
N ARG A 57 37.94 24.40 7.96
CA ARG A 57 38.55 24.01 6.68
C ARG A 57 39.58 22.92 6.91
N THR A 58 39.47 21.87 6.11
CA THR A 58 40.40 20.74 6.04
C THR A 58 40.81 20.50 4.59
N SER A 59 41.80 19.64 4.36
CA SER A 59 42.15 19.18 3.00
C SER A 59 41.00 18.47 2.28
N ALA A 60 40.10 17.84 3.03
CA ALA A 60 38.95 17.10 2.49
C ALA A 60 37.71 17.98 2.23
N GLY A 61 37.74 19.24 2.63
CA GLY A 61 36.62 20.17 2.50
C GLY A 61 36.46 21.09 3.71
N GLY A 62 35.47 21.98 3.63
CA GLY A 62 35.15 22.90 4.71
C GLY A 62 33.65 23.13 4.85
N TYR A 63 33.25 23.55 6.04
CA TYR A 63 31.87 23.90 6.37
C TYR A 63 31.87 25.04 7.38
N SER A 64 30.77 25.78 7.43
CA SER A 64 30.59 26.88 8.37
C SER A 64 29.24 26.76 9.06
N PHE A 65 29.17 27.19 10.31
CA PHE A 65 27.93 27.23 11.07
C PHE A 65 27.92 28.42 12.04
N PRO A 66 26.77 29.05 12.27
CA PRO A 66 26.64 30.08 13.28
C PRO A 66 26.42 29.47 14.67
N LEU A 67 26.71 30.24 15.70
CA LEU A 67 26.33 29.99 17.08
C LEU A 67 25.60 31.23 17.62
N PRO A 68 24.36 31.11 18.12
CA PRO A 68 23.58 29.88 18.15
C PRO A 68 23.19 29.37 16.77
N LEU A 69 22.83 28.09 16.68
CA LEU A 69 22.27 27.55 15.45
C LEU A 69 20.94 28.26 15.14
N PRO A 70 20.62 28.52 13.85
CA PRO A 70 19.37 29.17 13.50
C PRO A 70 18.21 28.28 13.91
N ALA A 71 17.20 28.83 14.59
CA ALA A 71 15.98 28.09 14.88
C ALA A 71 15.10 27.97 13.62
N ALA A 72 14.46 26.82 13.44
CA ALA A 72 13.53 26.54 12.33
C ALA A 72 12.26 27.41 12.38
N ARG A 73 11.91 27.99 13.53
CA ARG A 73 10.82 28.96 13.72
C ARG A 73 11.27 30.18 14.52
N GLN A 74 10.87 31.37 14.07
CA GLN A 74 11.11 32.64 14.79
C GLN A 74 10.38 32.73 16.14
N ASP A 75 9.31 31.96 16.35
CA ASP A 75 8.45 32.03 17.56
C ASP A 75 8.80 31.00 18.66
N SER A 76 9.88 30.23 18.51
CA SER A 76 10.25 29.24 19.53
C SER A 76 11.00 29.90 20.70
N ASN A 77 10.40 29.89 21.89
CA ASN A 77 11.04 30.33 23.16
C ASN A 77 12.18 29.39 23.64
N ALA A 78 12.73 28.54 22.77
CA ALA A 78 13.79 27.59 23.13
C ALA A 78 15.11 28.33 23.36
N ALA A 79 15.81 27.99 24.45
CA ALA A 79 17.11 28.59 24.74
C ALA A 79 18.10 28.24 23.60
N PRO A 80 18.74 29.24 22.98
CA PRO A 80 19.69 29.00 21.89
C PRO A 80 20.83 28.09 22.35
N ALA A 81 21.18 27.08 21.54
CA ALA A 81 22.30 26.20 21.85
C ALA A 81 23.61 26.99 21.86
N THR A 82 24.20 27.16 23.04
CA THR A 82 25.47 27.87 23.24
C THR A 82 26.70 26.98 23.05
N SER A 83 26.51 25.68 22.80
CA SER A 83 27.59 24.73 22.53
C SER A 83 27.23 23.83 21.36
N VAL A 84 28.11 23.75 20.36
CA VAL A 84 27.92 22.96 19.13
C VAL A 84 29.11 22.04 18.93
N SER A 85 28.82 20.79 18.61
CA SER A 85 29.79 19.77 18.23
C SER A 85 29.63 19.36 16.77
N ARG A 86 30.73 19.23 16.04
CA ARG A 86 30.75 18.78 14.65
C ARG A 86 31.90 17.80 14.41
N ILE A 87 31.61 16.73 13.68
CA ILE A 87 32.61 15.76 13.24
C ILE A 87 33.26 16.31 11.98
N MET A 88 34.58 16.26 11.92
CA MET A 88 35.33 16.73 10.76
C MET A 88 35.36 15.67 9.68
N CYS A 89 35.44 16.15 8.45
CA CYS A 89 35.70 15.33 7.30
C CYS A 89 37.02 14.56 7.48
N PRO A 90 37.02 13.22 7.43
CA PRO A 90 38.26 12.49 7.37
C PRO A 90 38.92 12.77 6.01
N SER A 91 40.22 12.99 5.99
CA SER A 91 40.97 13.04 4.74
C SER A 91 41.09 11.64 4.16
N SER A 92 40.20 11.31 3.23
CA SER A 92 40.25 10.07 2.47
C SER A 92 40.95 10.28 1.12
N GLY A 93 42.28 10.20 1.13
CA GLY A 93 43.04 9.93 -0.09
C GLY A 93 43.39 8.44 -0.15
N ARG A 94 42.91 7.71 -1.16
CA ARG A 94 43.37 6.36 -1.49
C ARG A 94 44.91 6.31 -1.42
N GLY A 95 45.45 5.49 -0.51
CA GLY A 95 46.84 5.02 -0.58
C GLY A 95 47.92 5.72 0.25
N ARG A 96 47.61 6.71 1.12
CA ARG A 96 48.59 7.22 2.09
C ARG A 96 48.02 7.22 3.51
N VAL A 97 48.05 6.03 4.12
CA VAL A 97 48.10 5.90 5.58
C VAL A 97 49.34 6.71 6.01
N ASP A 98 49.19 7.66 6.93
CA ASP A 98 50.26 8.53 7.49
C ASP A 98 50.55 9.89 6.82
N ALA A 99 49.64 10.41 5.98
CA ALA A 99 49.73 11.83 5.58
C ALA A 99 49.40 12.75 6.77
N GLN A 100 50.29 13.73 7.06
CA GLN A 100 49.96 14.83 7.97
C GLN A 100 48.95 15.76 7.29
N ASP A 101 47.77 15.89 7.88
CA ASP A 101 46.76 16.84 7.47
C ASP A 101 46.69 18.04 8.42
N ALA A 102 46.10 19.13 7.92
CA ALA A 102 45.88 20.34 8.68
C ALA A 102 44.39 20.68 8.72
N CYS A 103 43.92 21.11 9.88
CA CYS A 103 42.61 21.71 10.07
C CYS A 103 42.78 23.17 10.48
N PHE A 104 42.01 24.04 9.86
CA PHE A 104 41.92 25.45 10.18
C PHE A 104 40.52 25.76 10.71
N VAL A 105 40.44 26.38 11.89
CA VAL A 105 39.19 26.84 12.48
C VAL A 105 39.24 28.36 12.60
N THR A 106 38.29 29.04 11.97
CA THR A 106 38.17 30.49 12.01
C THR A 106 36.93 30.88 12.81
N LEU A 107 37.06 31.80 13.75
CA LEU A 107 35.97 32.37 14.53
C LEU A 107 35.88 33.87 14.31
N GLY A 108 34.67 34.37 14.07
CA GLY A 108 34.38 35.79 13.86
C GLY A 108 32.93 36.13 14.24
N VAL A 109 32.62 37.41 14.37
CA VAL A 109 31.25 37.88 14.64
C VAL A 109 30.52 38.08 13.31
N GLY A 110 29.47 37.31 13.06
CA GLY A 110 28.56 37.49 11.94
C GLY A 110 27.53 38.57 12.26
N GLY A 111 27.23 39.47 11.32
CA GLY A 111 26.24 40.54 11.48
C GLY A 111 26.54 41.76 10.59
N GLY A 112 25.50 42.54 10.27
CA GLY A 112 25.62 43.79 9.49
C GLY A 112 26.04 45.00 10.34
N PRO A 113 26.48 46.12 9.72
CA PRO A 113 27.00 47.29 10.43
C PRO A 113 25.89 48.16 11.08
N GLY A 114 25.10 47.57 11.97
CA GLY A 114 24.08 48.28 12.77
C GLY A 114 24.68 49.04 13.97
N PRO A 115 23.91 49.96 14.60
CA PRO A 115 24.34 50.64 15.82
C PRO A 115 24.55 49.62 16.95
N GLY A 116 25.72 49.64 17.59
CA GLY A 116 26.14 48.67 18.62
C GLY A 116 27.05 47.53 18.15
N TYR A 117 27.22 47.32 16.83
CA TYR A 117 28.05 46.25 16.26
C TYR A 117 29.51 46.29 16.73
N ARG A 118 30.07 47.49 16.96
CA ARG A 118 31.49 47.69 17.28
C ARG A 118 31.88 47.30 18.71
N ASP A 119 30.93 47.24 19.64
CA ASP A 119 31.19 46.99 21.07
C ASP A 119 30.96 45.52 21.47
N VAL A 120 30.55 44.67 20.53
CA VAL A 120 30.25 43.26 20.79
C VAL A 120 31.52 42.42 20.77
N ALA A 121 31.76 41.71 21.88
CA ALA A 121 32.85 40.75 21.99
C ALA A 121 32.41 39.51 22.79
N TYR A 122 32.54 38.35 22.18
CA TYR A 122 32.14 37.06 22.74
C TYR A 122 33.33 36.28 23.28
N GLU A 123 33.17 35.70 24.47
CA GLU A 123 34.11 34.71 24.99
C GLU A 123 33.68 33.31 24.51
N TYR A 124 34.65 32.47 24.14
CA TYR A 124 34.36 31.13 23.66
C TYR A 124 35.39 30.11 24.14
N GLU A 125 34.92 28.87 24.26
CA GLU A 125 35.73 27.68 24.42
C GLU A 125 35.79 26.90 23.11
N LEU A 126 36.99 26.52 22.71
CA LEU A 126 37.27 25.73 21.51
C LEU A 126 37.99 24.46 21.92
N ARG A 127 37.45 23.30 21.56
CA ARG A 127 38.08 22.00 21.81
C ARG A 127 38.11 21.16 20.54
N LEU A 128 39.31 20.75 20.13
CA LEU A 128 39.50 19.78 19.06
C LEU A 128 39.87 18.44 19.68
N SER A 129 39.08 17.40 19.46
CA SER A 129 39.28 16.07 20.06
C SER A 129 39.44 14.98 19.02
N VAL A 130 40.26 13.97 19.31
CA VAL A 130 40.41 12.78 18.47
C VAL A 130 39.36 11.75 18.88
N LEU A 131 38.54 11.30 17.93
CA LEU A 131 37.58 10.21 18.09
C LEU A 131 38.25 8.88 17.76
N ASN A 132 38.36 8.02 18.76
CA ASN A 132 38.90 6.67 18.60
C ASN A 132 38.04 5.80 17.67
N ALA A 133 38.64 4.78 17.07
CA ALA A 133 38.00 3.80 16.21
C ALA A 133 36.67 3.24 16.78
N SER A 134 36.63 2.93 18.09
CA SER A 134 35.43 2.39 18.75
C SER A 134 34.23 3.33 18.79
N ARG A 135 34.43 4.64 18.59
CA ARG A 135 33.38 5.66 18.53
C ARG A 135 33.09 6.15 17.12
N TRP A 136 33.91 5.77 16.15
CA TRP A 136 33.83 6.24 14.75
C TRP A 136 33.36 5.14 13.80
N PHE A 137 33.83 3.90 13.97
CA PHE A 137 33.49 2.80 13.08
C PHE A 137 32.29 1.99 13.57
N LEU A 138 31.47 1.58 12.61
CA LEU A 138 30.48 0.52 12.77
C LEU A 138 30.99 -0.76 12.10
N GLU A 139 30.77 -1.89 12.77
CA GLU A 139 31.13 -3.22 12.30
C GLU A 139 29.86 -4.05 12.10
N THR A 140 29.89 -4.96 11.12
CA THR A 140 28.75 -5.84 10.84
C THR A 140 28.54 -6.82 12.00
N ASP A 141 27.29 -6.94 12.45
CA ASP A 141 26.84 -7.83 13.54
C ASP A 141 27.50 -7.55 14.91
N ALA A 142 28.14 -6.38 15.06
CA ALA A 142 28.67 -5.93 16.33
C ALA A 142 27.55 -5.44 17.29
N PRO A 143 27.80 -5.41 18.62
CA PRO A 143 26.85 -4.90 19.58
C PRO A 143 26.36 -3.48 19.25
N PRO A 144 25.07 -3.18 19.49
CA PRO A 144 24.52 -1.89 19.13
C PRO A 144 25.22 -0.70 19.80
N ARG A 145 25.47 0.38 19.05
CA ARG A 145 26.04 1.62 19.57
C ARG A 145 24.94 2.50 20.16
N GLN A 146 24.95 2.66 21.48
CA GLN A 146 23.98 3.49 22.21
C GLN A 146 24.57 4.88 22.51
N LEU A 147 23.91 5.94 22.05
CA LEU A 147 24.32 7.34 22.28
C LEU A 147 23.11 8.26 22.37
N ALA A 148 23.28 9.44 22.98
CA ALA A 148 22.30 10.52 22.94
C ALA A 148 22.63 11.51 21.81
N VAL A 149 21.71 11.70 20.87
CA VAL A 149 21.81 12.65 19.75
C VAL A 149 21.19 13.97 20.17
N ALA A 150 21.82 15.09 19.83
CA ALA A 150 21.24 16.43 19.97
C ALA A 150 21.34 17.20 18.65
N VAL A 151 20.50 18.21 18.44
CA VAL A 151 20.60 19.10 17.25
C VAL A 151 22.00 19.72 17.15
N ALA A 152 22.51 20.20 18.29
CA ALA A 152 23.83 20.79 18.38
C ALA A 152 24.98 19.76 18.32
N ALA A 153 24.69 18.46 18.44
CA ALA A 153 25.67 17.38 18.44
C ALA A 153 25.15 16.15 17.67
N PRO A 154 25.13 16.20 16.32
CA PRO A 154 24.77 15.07 15.48
C PRO A 154 25.79 13.94 15.63
N ILE A 155 25.36 12.72 15.32
CA ILE A 155 26.21 11.52 15.37
C ILE A 155 26.47 11.04 13.95
N VAL A 156 27.72 10.75 13.65
CA VAL A 156 28.16 10.18 12.37
C VAL A 156 29.09 9.01 12.63
N PHE A 157 28.90 7.93 11.87
CA PHE A 157 29.77 6.76 11.86
C PHE A 157 30.28 6.48 10.45
N GLN A 158 31.45 5.87 10.37
CA GLN A 158 31.97 5.27 9.14
C GLN A 158 31.75 3.76 9.15
N TYR A 159 31.26 3.25 8.03
CA TYR A 159 31.18 1.83 7.77
C TYR A 159 32.09 1.47 6.59
N ARG A 160 32.82 0.36 6.74
CA ARG A 160 33.60 -0.28 5.67
C ARG A 160 33.11 -1.70 5.52
N TRP A 161 33.03 -2.17 4.28
CA TRP A 161 32.67 -3.55 4.02
C TRP A 161 33.70 -4.50 4.66
N PRO A 162 33.25 -5.63 5.25
CA PRO A 162 34.15 -6.65 5.72
C PRO A 162 34.87 -7.31 4.53
N ASP A 163 36.03 -7.90 4.81
CA ASP A 163 36.80 -8.66 3.82
C ASP A 163 36.06 -9.90 3.33
N ASP A 164 35.08 -10.40 4.10
CA ASP A 164 34.19 -11.49 3.68
C ASP A 164 33.34 -11.08 2.45
N PRO A 165 33.54 -11.71 1.28
CA PRO A 165 32.77 -11.41 0.08
C PRO A 165 31.32 -11.90 0.15
N SER A 166 30.97 -12.75 1.14
CA SER A 166 29.62 -13.24 1.35
C SER A 166 28.66 -12.15 1.85
N VAL A 167 29.20 -11.09 2.49
CA VAL A 167 28.42 -9.91 2.91
C VAL A 167 28.19 -9.01 1.72
N ARG A 168 27.07 -9.23 1.03
CA ARG A 168 26.64 -8.45 -0.15
C ARG A 168 25.71 -7.30 0.20
N MET A 169 24.97 -7.42 1.29
CA MET A 169 24.01 -6.43 1.75
C MET A 169 24.07 -6.32 3.26
N VAL A 170 23.93 -5.10 3.76
CA VAL A 170 23.81 -4.83 5.20
C VAL A 170 22.58 -3.99 5.47
N ARG A 171 21.96 -4.26 6.61
CA ARG A 171 20.86 -3.49 7.15
C ARG A 171 21.38 -2.50 8.17
N VAL A 172 21.18 -1.22 7.91
CA VAL A 172 21.43 -0.14 8.87
C VAL A 172 20.14 0.08 9.64
N GLY A 173 20.16 -0.12 10.95
CA GLY A 173 19.01 0.03 11.83
C GLY A 173 19.26 1.06 12.91
N VAL A 174 18.24 1.87 13.21
CA VAL A 174 18.20 2.77 14.36
C VAL A 174 16.95 2.52 15.19
N ALA A 175 17.12 2.50 16.52
CA ALA A 175 16.03 2.39 17.49
C ALA A 175 16.17 3.49 18.55
N SER A 176 15.04 4.01 19.02
CA SER A 176 14.97 4.98 20.11
C SER A 176 14.88 4.28 21.46
N GLY A 177 15.64 4.75 22.45
CA GLY A 177 15.68 4.18 23.80
C GLY A 177 16.40 2.83 23.93
N ASP A 178 16.09 2.11 25.02
CA ASP A 178 16.81 0.89 25.42
C ASP A 178 16.21 -0.40 24.84
N ALA A 179 14.99 -0.38 24.32
CA ALA A 179 14.40 -1.54 23.69
C ALA A 179 14.97 -1.74 22.26
N PRO A 180 15.34 -2.96 21.84
CA PRO A 180 15.67 -3.22 20.45
C PRO A 180 14.43 -3.00 19.59
N CYS A 181 14.56 -2.63 18.32
CA CYS A 181 13.40 -2.47 17.46
C CYS A 181 13.02 -3.76 16.75
N THR A 182 12.30 -4.63 17.45
CA THR A 182 11.80 -5.92 16.97
C THR A 182 10.31 -5.84 16.67
N ALA A 183 9.72 -6.91 16.13
CA ALA A 183 8.29 -6.97 15.85
C ALA A 183 7.42 -6.77 17.11
N ASP A 184 7.90 -7.25 18.26
CA ASP A 184 7.14 -7.29 19.52
C ASP A 184 7.32 -6.02 20.37
N SER A 185 8.42 -5.29 20.14
CA SER A 185 8.76 -4.06 20.87
C SER A 185 8.39 -2.78 20.13
N ARG A 186 7.72 -2.91 18.98
CA ARG A 186 7.24 -1.76 18.19
C ARG A 186 5.94 -1.19 18.77
N PRO A 187 5.76 0.15 18.75
CA PRO A 187 4.54 0.80 19.26
C PRO A 187 3.24 0.31 18.61
N CYS A 188 3.33 -0.19 17.37
CA CYS A 188 2.20 -0.63 16.56
C CYS A 188 2.14 -2.16 16.43
N ALA A 189 2.53 -2.90 17.46
CA ALA A 189 2.58 -4.37 17.44
C ALA A 189 1.19 -5.06 17.49
N GLY A 190 0.09 -4.32 17.68
CA GLY A 190 -1.29 -4.84 17.79
C GLY A 190 -2.37 -3.97 17.13
N PRO A 191 -3.68 -4.27 17.35
CA PRO A 191 -4.81 -3.59 16.68
C PRO A 191 -5.03 -2.13 17.14
N ILE A 192 -4.44 -1.74 18.26
CA ILE A 192 -4.48 -0.38 18.78
C ILE A 192 -3.06 0.17 18.68
N CYS A 193 -2.87 1.17 17.83
CA CYS A 193 -1.62 1.90 17.71
C CYS A 193 -1.62 3.04 18.72
N ASP A 194 -0.70 3.03 19.68
CA ASP A 194 -0.31 4.25 20.39
C ASP A 194 1.02 4.74 19.81
N PRO A 195 1.00 5.59 18.76
CA PRO A 195 2.23 6.09 18.14
C PRO A 195 3.04 7.01 19.06
N GLY A 196 2.47 7.43 20.19
CA GLY A 196 3.02 8.48 21.04
C GLY A 196 4.00 7.97 22.09
N MET A 197 5.24 7.64 21.71
CA MET A 197 6.30 7.61 22.74
C MET A 197 6.46 9.01 23.33
N GLU A 198 6.34 9.17 24.65
CA GLU A 198 6.47 10.47 25.31
C GLU A 198 7.92 10.90 25.56
N GLY A 199 8.12 12.21 25.63
CA GLY A 199 9.42 12.83 25.89
C GLY A 199 10.46 12.60 24.80
N ASP A 200 11.72 12.61 25.22
CA ASP A 200 12.93 12.54 24.39
C ASP A 200 13.01 11.31 23.48
N VAL A 201 12.37 10.20 23.86
CA VAL A 201 12.36 8.96 23.08
C VAL A 201 11.46 9.09 21.83
N GLY A 202 10.39 9.87 21.92
CA GLY A 202 9.45 10.11 20.81
C GLY A 202 9.88 11.18 19.81
N ALA A 203 11.00 11.86 20.08
CA ALA A 203 11.48 13.00 19.30
C ALA A 203 11.76 12.63 17.82
N CYS A 204 11.28 13.43 16.88
CA CYS A 204 11.54 13.29 15.45
C CYS A 204 13.04 13.36 15.11
N ALA A 205 13.52 12.35 14.38
CA ALA A 205 14.90 12.27 13.92
C ALA A 205 14.98 11.72 12.49
N SER A 206 16.10 11.94 11.82
CA SER A 206 16.42 11.34 10.53
C SER A 206 17.64 10.43 10.61
N LEU A 207 17.56 9.30 9.91
CA LEU A 207 18.69 8.43 9.62
C LEU A 207 19.11 8.71 8.18
N ALA A 208 20.39 8.98 7.97
CA ALA A 208 20.95 9.21 6.65
C ALA A 208 22.13 8.28 6.37
N VAL A 209 22.16 7.73 5.17
CA VAL A 209 23.29 7.00 4.61
C VAL A 209 23.83 7.83 3.45
N GLN A 210 25.08 8.26 3.59
CA GLN A 210 25.75 9.08 2.60
C GLN A 210 26.97 8.37 2.04
N ARG A 211 27.36 8.76 0.83
CA ARG A 211 28.60 8.29 0.20
C ARG A 211 29.80 8.62 1.09
N PRO A 212 30.92 7.90 0.98
CA PRO A 212 32.13 8.19 1.74
C PRO A 212 32.88 9.44 1.19
N ILE A 213 32.14 10.49 0.87
CA ILE A 213 32.57 11.75 0.23
C ILE A 213 32.11 12.91 1.12
N CYS A 214 32.93 13.95 1.17
CA CYS A 214 32.63 15.18 1.92
C CYS A 214 31.88 16.22 1.07
N PRO A 215 31.09 17.11 1.68
CA PRO A 215 30.92 17.32 3.13
C PRO A 215 30.06 16.25 3.81
N LEU A 216 30.26 16.06 5.12
CA LEU A 216 29.42 15.16 5.92
C LEU A 216 28.05 15.80 6.17
N THR A 217 27.00 14.98 6.16
CA THR A 217 25.64 15.36 6.56
C THR A 217 25.61 15.54 8.08
N LEU A 218 25.63 16.79 8.53
CA LEU A 218 25.71 17.19 9.96
C LEU A 218 24.49 18.00 10.42
N SER A 219 23.60 18.35 9.50
CA SER A 219 22.35 19.06 9.76
C SER A 219 21.23 18.53 8.87
N VAL A 220 19.97 18.82 9.25
CA VAL A 220 18.81 18.47 8.43
C VAL A 220 18.88 19.17 7.06
N GLY A 221 19.42 20.38 7.00
CA GLY A 221 19.65 21.10 5.73
C GLY A 221 20.63 20.39 4.80
N ASP A 222 21.61 19.67 5.35
CA ASP A 222 22.59 18.91 4.54
C ASP A 222 21.98 17.69 3.85
N LEU A 223 20.85 17.16 4.35
CA LEU A 223 20.22 15.95 3.81
C LEU A 223 19.95 16.06 2.30
N LEU A 224 19.45 17.23 1.88
CA LEU A 224 19.14 17.55 0.50
C LEU A 224 20.39 17.88 -0.31
N ALA A 225 21.36 18.57 0.29
CA ALA A 225 22.58 18.99 -0.39
C ALA A 225 23.56 17.84 -0.67
N ALA A 226 23.63 16.85 0.24
CA ALA A 226 24.58 15.75 0.16
C ALA A 226 24.12 14.58 -0.74
N ALA A 227 22.95 14.69 -1.40
CA ALA A 227 22.30 13.58 -2.11
C ALA A 227 22.27 12.29 -1.26
N SER A 228 22.08 12.47 0.05
CA SER A 228 22.12 11.38 1.02
C SER A 228 20.82 10.60 0.97
N ARG A 229 20.91 9.27 1.06
CA ARG A 229 19.72 8.44 1.20
C ARG A 229 19.25 8.51 2.65
N HIS A 230 18.08 9.09 2.88
CA HIS A 230 17.62 9.40 4.22
C HIS A 230 16.14 9.06 4.44
N LEU A 231 15.78 8.92 5.70
CA LEU A 231 14.42 8.65 6.15
C LEU A 231 14.18 9.29 7.52
N THR A 232 12.91 9.52 7.85
CA THR A 232 12.50 10.03 9.18
C THR A 232 11.98 8.91 10.08
N PHE A 233 12.15 9.09 11.40
CA PHE A 233 11.70 8.13 12.39
C PHE A 233 11.42 8.77 13.77
N THR A 234 10.42 8.22 14.46
CA THR A 234 10.15 8.52 15.88
C THR A 234 10.71 7.41 16.76
N ALA A 235 10.20 6.19 16.65
CA ALA A 235 10.70 5.04 17.42
C ALA A 235 11.86 4.33 16.72
N CYS A 236 11.70 4.00 15.44
CA CYS A 236 12.69 3.19 14.73
C CYS A 236 12.66 3.41 13.23
N ALA A 237 13.78 3.11 12.60
CA ALA A 237 13.80 2.90 11.16
C ALA A 237 14.98 2.05 10.72
N THR A 238 14.91 1.59 9.48
CA THR A 238 15.95 0.80 8.88
C THR A 238 16.05 1.06 7.39
N THR A 239 17.23 0.85 6.83
CA THR A 239 17.45 0.86 5.39
C THR A 239 18.52 -0.17 5.03
N VAL A 240 18.40 -0.75 3.84
CA VAL A 240 19.33 -1.74 3.32
C VAL A 240 20.29 -1.07 2.34
N VAL A 241 21.59 -1.31 2.52
CA VAL A 241 22.67 -0.86 1.63
C VAL A 241 23.29 -2.07 0.97
N LYS A 242 23.48 -2.01 -0.35
CA LYS A 242 24.08 -3.08 -1.13
C LYS A 242 25.53 -2.75 -1.47
N ARG A 243 26.40 -3.76 -1.48
CA ARG A 243 27.83 -3.63 -1.77
C ARG A 243 28.11 -3.33 -3.24
N ASP A 244 27.22 -3.76 -4.13
CA ASP A 244 27.27 -3.54 -5.57
C ASP A 244 26.66 -2.18 -6.00
N ASP A 245 26.08 -1.42 -5.08
CA ASP A 245 25.64 -0.05 -5.36
C ASP A 245 26.87 0.83 -5.67
N PRO A 246 26.96 1.46 -6.87
CA PRO A 246 28.08 2.30 -7.27
C PRO A 246 28.40 3.43 -6.28
N ASN A 247 27.42 3.85 -5.49
CA ASN A 247 27.57 4.93 -4.51
C ASN A 247 28.24 4.49 -3.21
N PHE A 248 28.30 3.19 -2.94
CA PHE A 248 28.70 2.63 -1.63
C PHE A 248 29.77 1.53 -1.73
N VAL A 249 30.43 1.36 -2.88
CA VAL A 249 31.48 0.34 -3.09
C VAL A 249 32.61 0.44 -2.06
N ASP A 250 33.04 1.67 -1.74
CA ASP A 250 34.12 1.95 -0.80
C ASP A 250 33.64 2.08 0.67
N GLY A 251 32.42 1.63 0.96
CA GLY A 251 31.73 1.83 2.24
C GLY A 251 30.84 3.08 2.23
N PHE A 252 30.40 3.52 3.41
CA PHE A 252 29.48 4.66 3.55
C PHE A 252 29.57 5.30 4.94
N PHE A 253 29.00 6.50 5.10
CA PHE A 253 28.78 7.08 6.42
C PHE A 253 27.30 6.99 6.82
N VAL A 254 27.07 6.79 8.11
CA VAL A 254 25.74 6.76 8.72
C VAL A 254 25.62 7.95 9.66
N SER A 255 24.65 8.83 9.41
CA SER A 255 24.35 9.99 10.26
C SER A 255 22.98 9.82 10.93
N VAL A 256 22.89 10.19 12.21
CA VAL A 256 21.62 10.35 12.93
C VAL A 256 21.47 11.80 13.34
N LEU A 257 20.39 12.42 12.89
CA LEU A 257 20.13 13.85 13.02
C LEU A 257 18.82 14.06 13.78
N LEU A 258 18.87 14.79 14.88
CA LEU A 258 17.67 15.20 15.61
C LEU A 258 17.05 16.42 14.91
N HIS A 259 15.73 16.41 14.70
CA HIS A 259 15.02 17.59 14.21
C HIS A 259 14.75 18.57 15.37
N GLU A 260 14.78 19.86 15.05
CA GLU A 260 14.51 20.93 16.02
C GLU A 260 13.07 20.90 16.51
N ASP A 261 12.14 20.58 15.63
CA ASP A 261 10.74 20.35 15.94
C ASP A 261 10.26 18.96 15.49
N ASP A 262 9.05 18.62 15.91
CA ASP A 262 8.41 17.35 15.60
C ASP A 262 7.54 17.39 14.33
N SER A 263 7.45 18.52 13.63
CA SER A 263 6.45 18.75 12.58
C SER A 263 6.57 17.77 11.42
N VAL A 264 7.80 17.35 11.07
CA VAL A 264 8.06 16.38 10.01
C VAL A 264 7.51 15.00 10.36
N CYS A 265 7.59 14.59 11.62
CA CYS A 265 7.07 13.31 12.08
C CYS A 265 5.60 13.38 12.53
N TYR A 266 5.13 14.54 13.00
CA TYR A 266 3.77 14.76 13.53
C TYR A 266 3.15 16.04 12.92
N PRO A 267 2.72 15.99 11.64
CA PRO A 267 2.19 17.15 10.95
C PRO A 267 0.89 17.71 11.58
N GLU A 268 0.11 16.88 12.30
CA GLU A 268 -1.19 17.26 12.88
C GLU A 268 -1.15 17.63 14.39
N GLY A 269 0.01 18.00 14.94
CA GLY A 269 0.02 18.80 16.19
C GLY A 269 0.51 18.11 17.46
N ARG A 270 1.61 17.35 17.38
CA ARG A 270 2.45 17.16 18.58
C ARG A 270 3.49 18.27 18.63
N GLN A 271 3.18 19.40 19.28
CA GLN A 271 4.21 20.39 19.60
C GLN A 271 4.86 19.99 20.93
N ARG A 272 6.20 19.89 20.93
CA ARG A 272 6.96 19.68 22.17
C ARG A 272 6.84 20.94 23.01
N ASN A 273 6.18 20.86 24.16
CA ASN A 273 6.22 21.91 25.16
C ASN A 273 7.56 21.80 25.91
N GLY A 274 8.59 22.57 25.52
CA GLY A 274 9.84 22.57 26.27
C GLY A 274 10.92 23.50 25.73
N THR A 275 11.48 24.30 26.64
CA THR A 275 12.55 25.29 26.43
C THR A 275 13.97 24.73 26.65
N ALA A 276 14.12 23.41 26.83
CA ALA A 276 15.38 22.75 27.18
C ALA A 276 16.08 22.10 25.98
N SER A 277 17.42 21.93 26.07
CA SER A 277 18.25 21.21 25.09
C SER A 277 17.84 19.74 24.99
N ILE A 278 17.02 19.40 24.01
CA ILE A 278 16.49 18.05 23.78
C ILE A 278 17.60 17.10 23.32
N THR A 279 17.64 15.91 23.91
CA THR A 279 18.49 14.81 23.46
C THR A 279 17.63 13.60 23.13
N LYS A 280 17.99 12.81 22.12
CA LYS A 280 17.31 11.55 21.81
C LYS A 280 18.26 10.38 22.04
N PRO A 281 17.96 9.46 22.97
CA PRO A 281 18.73 8.23 23.10
C PRO A 281 18.47 7.35 21.88
N VAL A 282 19.51 7.00 21.15
CA VAL A 282 19.44 6.14 19.97
C VAL A 282 20.42 4.98 20.07
N ARG A 283 20.03 3.90 19.43
CA ARG A 283 20.83 2.70 19.23
C ARG A 283 21.01 2.47 17.74
N VAL A 284 22.25 2.51 17.26
CA VAL A 284 22.59 2.24 15.87
C VAL A 284 23.18 0.85 15.73
N THR A 285 22.72 0.12 14.70
CA THR A 285 23.10 -1.26 14.40
C THR A 285 23.39 -1.41 12.91
N ILE A 286 24.35 -2.26 12.58
CA ILE A 286 24.57 -2.75 11.22
C ILE A 286 24.60 -4.27 11.31
N SER A 287 23.69 -4.92 10.60
CA SER A 287 23.65 -6.38 10.55
C SER A 287 23.68 -6.90 9.13
N ARG A 288 24.15 -8.15 8.96
CA ARG A 288 24.08 -8.85 7.69
C ARG A 288 22.61 -8.98 7.24
N HIS A 289 22.36 -8.76 5.94
CA HIS A 289 21.03 -8.90 5.36
C HIS A 289 21.05 -9.89 4.20
N ASP A 290 20.50 -11.08 4.43
CA ASP A 290 20.30 -12.09 3.40
C ASP A 290 18.81 -12.13 2.99
N VAL A 291 18.57 -12.26 1.69
CA VAL A 291 17.21 -12.32 1.10
C VAL A 291 17.00 -13.70 0.50
N ALA A 292 15.89 -14.34 0.83
CA ALA A 292 15.54 -15.66 0.31
C ALA A 292 14.93 -15.58 -1.10
N TYR A 293 15.72 -15.18 -2.10
CA TYR A 293 15.28 -15.00 -3.49
C TYR A 293 14.62 -16.26 -4.11
N GLY A 294 14.88 -17.47 -3.58
CA GLY A 294 14.18 -18.69 -4.00
C GLY A 294 12.65 -18.62 -3.83
N ASN A 295 12.17 -17.80 -2.90
CA ASN A 295 10.73 -17.60 -2.66
C ASN A 295 10.02 -16.82 -3.77
N ILE A 296 10.74 -16.23 -4.74
CA ILE A 296 10.15 -15.65 -5.96
C ILE A 296 9.32 -16.69 -6.73
N ALA A 297 9.65 -17.97 -6.62
CA ALA A 297 8.90 -19.04 -7.26
C ALA A 297 7.45 -19.16 -6.74
N ILE A 298 7.17 -18.77 -5.49
CA ILE A 298 5.85 -18.94 -4.85
C ILE A 298 4.72 -18.23 -5.63
N PRO A 299 4.78 -16.90 -5.89
CA PRO A 299 3.74 -16.21 -6.65
C PRO A 299 3.58 -16.76 -8.08
N VAL A 300 4.67 -17.18 -8.71
CA VAL A 300 4.65 -17.77 -10.06
C VAL A 300 3.92 -19.12 -10.04
N VAL A 301 4.23 -19.98 -9.07
CA VAL A 301 3.58 -21.29 -8.91
C VAL A 301 2.10 -21.12 -8.60
N LEU A 302 1.72 -20.19 -7.72
CA LEU A 302 0.32 -19.89 -7.42
C LEU A 302 -0.44 -19.40 -8.65
N ALA A 303 0.15 -18.50 -9.44
CA ALA A 303 -0.45 -18.02 -10.70
C ALA A 303 -0.67 -19.17 -11.69
N ILE A 304 0.32 -20.05 -11.86
CA ILE A 304 0.23 -21.23 -12.72
C ILE A 304 -0.83 -22.21 -12.20
N LEU A 305 -0.89 -22.44 -10.89
CA LEU A 305 -1.87 -23.33 -10.28
C LEU A 305 -3.30 -22.86 -10.56
N CYS A 306 -3.60 -21.56 -10.43
CA CYS A 306 -4.91 -21.01 -10.78
C CYS A 306 -5.25 -21.20 -12.26
N MET A 307 -4.27 -21.02 -13.17
CA MET A 307 -4.45 -21.30 -14.60
C MET A 307 -4.74 -22.78 -14.85
N ILE A 308 -4.01 -23.69 -14.20
CA ILE A 308 -4.23 -25.14 -14.29
C ILE A 308 -5.61 -25.50 -13.77
N ILE A 309 -6.06 -24.98 -12.63
CA ILE A 309 -7.40 -25.24 -12.09
C ILE A 309 -8.46 -24.83 -13.11
N GLY A 310 -8.35 -23.62 -13.69
CA GLY A 310 -9.25 -23.17 -14.76
C GLY A 310 -9.26 -24.07 -16.01
N ALA A 311 -8.08 -24.51 -16.45
CA ALA A 311 -7.93 -25.42 -17.60
C ALA A 311 -8.40 -26.86 -17.32
N VAL A 312 -8.23 -27.34 -16.08
CA VAL A 312 -8.74 -28.65 -15.64
C VAL A 312 -10.26 -28.61 -15.55
N SER A 313 -10.85 -27.51 -15.05
CA SER A 313 -12.30 -27.30 -15.14
C SER A 313 -12.78 -27.41 -16.59
N PHE A 314 -12.07 -26.82 -17.56
CA PHE A 314 -12.36 -27.00 -18.99
C PHE A 314 -12.31 -28.47 -19.44
N SER A 315 -11.29 -29.22 -19.01
CA SER A 315 -11.10 -30.62 -19.39
C SER A 315 -12.14 -31.57 -18.79
N ILE A 316 -12.54 -31.32 -17.53
CA ILE A 316 -13.61 -32.08 -16.87
C ILE A 316 -14.94 -31.81 -17.56
N SER A 317 -15.25 -30.54 -17.79
CA SER A 317 -16.45 -30.08 -18.48
C SER A 317 -16.63 -30.72 -19.86
N THR A 318 -15.59 -30.73 -20.69
CA THR A 318 -15.62 -31.34 -22.03
C THR A 318 -15.77 -32.87 -21.99
N ARG A 319 -15.13 -33.55 -21.02
CA ARG A 319 -15.30 -35.00 -20.84
C ARG A 319 -16.70 -35.38 -20.38
N ILE A 320 -17.33 -34.56 -19.53
CA ILE A 320 -18.73 -34.74 -19.12
C ILE A 320 -19.64 -34.67 -20.35
N GLN A 321 -19.42 -33.71 -21.26
CA GLN A 321 -20.19 -33.63 -22.51
C GLN A 321 -19.99 -34.85 -23.41
N ALA A 322 -18.75 -35.30 -23.61
CA ALA A 322 -18.46 -36.48 -24.43
C ALA A 322 -19.09 -37.77 -23.87
N ARG A 323 -19.37 -37.83 -22.56
CA ARG A 323 -20.11 -38.94 -21.94
C ARG A 323 -21.62 -38.81 -22.16
N PHE A 324 -22.17 -37.60 -22.09
CA PHE A 324 -23.59 -37.36 -22.37
C PHE A 324 -23.94 -37.58 -23.85
N ALA A 325 -23.09 -37.13 -24.78
CA ALA A 325 -23.28 -37.37 -26.21
C ALA A 325 -23.30 -38.89 -26.51
N ARG A 326 -22.33 -39.64 -25.96
CA ARG A 326 -22.30 -41.11 -26.10
C ARG A 326 -23.51 -41.83 -25.50
N LYS A 327 -24.08 -41.31 -24.41
CA LYS A 327 -25.29 -41.88 -23.79
C LYS A 327 -26.57 -41.55 -24.58
N ALA A 328 -26.58 -40.45 -25.34
CA ALA A 328 -27.69 -40.10 -26.22
C ALA A 328 -27.67 -40.89 -27.55
N GLU A 329 -26.49 -41.33 -27.99
CA GLU A 329 -26.30 -42.15 -29.20
C GLU A 329 -26.48 -43.66 -28.96
N ASP A 330 -26.60 -44.12 -27.71
CA ASP A 330 -26.78 -45.54 -27.39
C ASP A 330 -28.23 -46.00 -27.64
N PRO A 331 -28.53 -46.78 -28.70
CA PRO A 331 -29.90 -47.08 -29.14
C PRO A 331 -30.68 -48.02 -28.21
N HIS A 332 -30.04 -48.56 -27.17
CA HIS A 332 -30.63 -49.56 -26.28
C HIS A 332 -31.38 -49.00 -25.06
N SER A 333 -31.36 -47.68 -24.81
CA SER A 333 -32.04 -47.07 -23.65
C SER A 333 -33.48 -46.61 -23.92
N THR A 334 -33.96 -46.62 -25.17
CA THR A 334 -35.22 -45.95 -25.57
C THR A 334 -36.41 -46.91 -25.77
N LYS A 335 -36.35 -48.15 -25.26
CA LYS A 335 -37.37 -49.18 -25.52
C LYS A 335 -38.38 -49.48 -24.41
N GLU A 336 -38.36 -48.83 -23.24
CA GLU A 336 -39.20 -49.28 -22.11
C GLU A 336 -40.42 -48.41 -21.73
N HIS A 337 -40.75 -47.33 -22.45
CA HIS A 337 -41.99 -46.59 -22.17
C HIS A 337 -42.72 -46.14 -23.44
N ARG A 338 -43.19 -47.12 -24.20
CA ARG A 338 -44.18 -46.89 -25.26
C ARG A 338 -45.18 -48.06 -25.34
N SER A 339 -45.91 -48.28 -24.26
CA SER A 339 -47.27 -48.79 -24.34
C SER A 339 -48.07 -48.19 -23.18
N ASP A 340 -49.34 -47.97 -23.45
CA ASP A 340 -50.43 -47.65 -22.52
C ASP A 340 -50.67 -46.15 -22.32
N GLY A 341 -51.70 -45.64 -23.00
CA GLY A 341 -52.20 -44.27 -22.82
C GLY A 341 -52.72 -43.57 -24.09
N GLU A 342 -53.17 -44.31 -25.10
CA GLU A 342 -54.22 -43.80 -26.00
C GLU A 342 -55.56 -44.31 -25.46
N GLU A 343 -56.60 -43.46 -25.49
CA GLU A 343 -57.90 -43.61 -24.82
C GLU A 343 -57.93 -43.23 -23.34
N LEU A 344 -58.05 -41.93 -23.06
CA LEU A 344 -59.08 -41.40 -22.15
C LEU A 344 -59.16 -39.88 -22.28
N GLU A 345 -60.37 -39.44 -22.63
CA GLU A 345 -60.97 -38.13 -22.32
C GLU A 345 -60.63 -36.95 -23.25
N GLU A 346 -61.15 -37.09 -24.48
CA GLU A 346 -62.19 -36.15 -24.95
C GLU A 346 -63.27 -35.96 -23.86
N ASP A 347 -63.03 -35.11 -22.86
CA ASP A 347 -64.09 -34.56 -21.99
C ASP A 347 -63.53 -33.44 -21.09
N MET A 348 -63.18 -32.30 -21.69
CA MET A 348 -63.17 -30.97 -21.01
C MET A 348 -63.07 -29.82 -22.02
N ALA A 349 -63.54 -30.04 -23.25
CA ALA A 349 -63.54 -29.06 -24.33
C ALA A 349 -64.78 -28.14 -24.29
N THR A 350 -65.27 -27.72 -23.12
CA THR A 350 -66.34 -26.71 -23.03
C THR A 350 -66.40 -26.06 -21.65
N GLU A 351 -65.37 -25.32 -21.25
CA GLU A 351 -65.48 -24.19 -20.30
C GLU A 351 -64.12 -23.49 -20.21
N GLY A 352 -64.06 -22.22 -20.63
CA GLY A 352 -62.79 -21.45 -20.64
C GLY A 352 -62.51 -20.65 -21.93
N ARG A 353 -63.50 -20.51 -22.83
CA ARG A 353 -63.38 -19.72 -24.06
C ARG A 353 -63.44 -18.20 -23.85
N GLN A 354 -63.19 -17.70 -22.64
CA GLN A 354 -63.14 -16.26 -22.32
C GLN A 354 -62.03 -15.93 -21.31
N ALA A 355 -60.77 -16.28 -21.62
CA ALA A 355 -59.59 -15.68 -20.98
C ALA A 355 -58.29 -15.81 -21.81
N LEU A 356 -58.37 -16.14 -23.10
CA LEU A 356 -57.20 -16.35 -23.97
C LEU A 356 -57.03 -15.22 -24.98
N GLN A 357 -57.10 -13.99 -24.51
CA GLN A 357 -56.75 -12.82 -25.32
C GLN A 357 -56.00 -11.83 -24.43
N GLU A 358 -54.66 -11.94 -24.49
CA GLU A 358 -53.61 -11.10 -23.89
C GLU A 358 -52.69 -11.74 -22.83
N GLU A 359 -52.20 -12.95 -23.07
CA GLU A 359 -50.85 -13.30 -22.58
C GLU A 359 -49.98 -13.69 -23.76
N ARG A 360 -49.35 -12.67 -24.38
CA ARG A 360 -48.14 -12.91 -25.14
C ARG A 360 -47.12 -13.50 -24.15
N PRO A 361 -46.60 -14.73 -24.35
CA PRO A 361 -45.40 -15.13 -23.63
C PRO A 361 -44.35 -14.08 -23.94
N VAL A 362 -43.59 -13.65 -22.94
CA VAL A 362 -42.53 -12.65 -23.07
C VAL A 362 -41.52 -13.18 -24.10
N SER A 363 -41.79 -12.83 -25.35
CA SER A 363 -40.92 -12.93 -26.50
C SER A 363 -39.62 -12.25 -26.12
N GLU A 364 -38.55 -13.04 -26.12
CA GLU A 364 -37.40 -12.73 -26.97
C GLU A 364 -37.00 -11.25 -27.00
N GLN A 365 -36.63 -10.70 -25.85
CA GLN A 365 -35.71 -9.58 -25.86
C GLN A 365 -34.31 -10.13 -25.61
N VAL A 366 -33.73 -10.71 -26.66
CA VAL A 366 -32.28 -10.56 -26.88
C VAL A 366 -32.12 -9.08 -27.20
N PRO A 367 -31.63 -8.23 -26.28
CA PRO A 367 -31.40 -6.84 -26.63
C PRO A 367 -30.31 -6.81 -27.70
N MET A 368 -30.50 -5.96 -28.71
CA MET A 368 -29.47 -5.52 -29.65
C MET A 368 -28.10 -5.49 -28.97
N SER A 369 -27.11 -6.12 -29.61
CA SER A 369 -25.71 -5.96 -29.26
C SER A 369 -25.43 -4.47 -29.05
N SER A 370 -25.20 -4.06 -27.81
CA SER A 370 -24.57 -2.77 -27.60
C SER A 370 -23.20 -2.85 -28.30
N ASN A 371 -22.91 -1.90 -29.18
CA ASN A 371 -21.64 -1.87 -29.93
C ASN A 371 -20.41 -1.82 -29.00
N LEU A 372 -20.60 -1.49 -27.72
CA LEU A 372 -19.56 -1.44 -26.70
C LEU A 372 -19.47 -2.79 -25.97
N ARG A 373 -18.35 -3.52 -26.07
CA ARG A 373 -18.19 -4.71 -25.21
C ARG A 373 -17.80 -4.27 -23.80
N PRO A 374 -18.32 -4.87 -22.72
CA PRO A 374 -18.00 -4.44 -21.35
C PRO A 374 -16.51 -4.56 -21.04
N ALA A 375 -15.86 -5.60 -21.57
CA ALA A 375 -14.41 -5.75 -21.54
C ALA A 375 -13.68 -4.62 -22.26
N THR A 376 -14.22 -4.06 -23.35
CA THR A 376 -13.63 -2.89 -24.02
C THR A 376 -13.66 -1.66 -23.14
N VAL A 377 -14.77 -1.40 -22.43
CA VAL A 377 -14.85 -0.28 -21.48
C VAL A 377 -13.85 -0.48 -20.34
N LEU A 378 -13.76 -1.70 -19.81
CA LEU A 378 -12.81 -2.02 -18.75
C LEU A 378 -11.36 -1.84 -19.20
N LEU A 379 -11.03 -2.27 -20.42
CA LEU A 379 -9.70 -2.07 -21.01
C LEU A 379 -9.41 -0.58 -21.28
N THR A 380 -10.40 0.22 -21.65
CA THR A 380 -10.24 1.68 -21.76
C THR A 380 -9.95 2.30 -20.39
N CYS A 381 -10.70 1.93 -19.35
CA CYS A 381 -10.43 2.37 -17.97
C CYS A 381 -9.02 1.94 -17.54
N ALA A 382 -8.64 0.69 -17.82
CA ALA A 382 -7.32 0.15 -17.51
C ALA A 382 -6.21 0.92 -18.20
N PHE A 383 -6.37 1.21 -19.49
CA PHE A 383 -5.38 1.96 -20.26
C PHE A 383 -5.16 3.35 -19.65
N ILE A 384 -6.25 4.04 -19.28
CA ILE A 384 -6.18 5.34 -18.60
C ILE A 384 -5.48 5.21 -17.24
N ILE A 385 -5.95 4.32 -16.37
CA ILE A 385 -5.42 4.13 -15.01
C ILE A 385 -3.95 3.74 -15.06
N VAL A 386 -3.56 2.81 -15.94
CA VAL A 386 -2.16 2.38 -16.09
C VAL A 386 -1.32 3.52 -16.67
N ALA A 387 -1.78 4.24 -17.69
CA ALA A 387 -0.99 5.33 -18.27
C ALA A 387 -0.73 6.46 -17.26
N PHE A 388 -1.77 6.92 -16.56
CA PHE A 388 -1.61 7.95 -15.52
C PHE A 388 -0.85 7.41 -14.30
N GLY A 389 -1.14 6.18 -13.89
CA GLY A 389 -0.49 5.51 -12.77
C GLY A 389 1.00 5.32 -12.98
N VAL A 390 1.42 4.86 -14.17
CA VAL A 390 2.84 4.71 -14.53
C VAL A 390 3.55 6.05 -14.48
N ASN A 391 2.94 7.10 -15.04
CA ASN A 391 3.54 8.44 -15.01
C ASN A 391 3.67 8.98 -13.56
N SER A 392 2.65 8.78 -12.72
CA SER A 392 2.65 9.20 -11.32
C SER A 392 3.74 8.47 -10.53
N VAL A 393 3.71 7.13 -10.55
CA VAL A 393 4.69 6.28 -9.86
C VAL A 393 6.12 6.55 -10.35
N ALA A 394 6.33 6.71 -11.66
CA ALA A 394 7.64 7.04 -12.21
C ALA A 394 8.13 8.42 -11.77
N THR A 395 7.23 9.37 -11.52
CA THR A 395 7.59 10.70 -10.99
C THR A 395 7.99 10.59 -9.53
N ASP A 396 7.24 9.85 -8.71
CA ASP A 396 7.57 9.65 -7.30
C ASP A 396 8.88 8.88 -7.10
N VAL A 397 9.12 7.83 -7.89
CA VAL A 397 10.41 7.11 -7.88
C VAL A 397 11.56 8.01 -8.31
N ARG A 398 11.36 8.89 -9.30
CA ARG A 398 12.38 9.88 -9.70
C ARG A 398 12.64 10.89 -8.60
N ASN A 399 11.61 11.33 -7.87
CA ASN A 399 11.73 12.26 -6.76
C ASN A 399 12.45 11.62 -5.57
N GLU A 400 12.12 10.37 -5.21
CA GLU A 400 12.84 9.59 -4.19
C GLU A 400 14.33 9.46 -4.56
N ARG A 401 14.64 9.10 -5.81
CA ARG A 401 16.03 8.96 -6.28
C ARG A 401 16.81 10.28 -6.32
N ARG A 402 16.15 11.39 -6.66
CA ARG A 402 16.78 12.73 -6.74
C ARG A 402 17.00 13.35 -5.36
N SER A 403 16.00 13.27 -4.50
CA SER A 403 16.07 13.83 -3.14
C SER A 403 16.84 12.92 -2.18
N GLY A 404 16.90 11.63 -2.46
CA GLY A 404 17.38 10.61 -1.52
C GLY A 404 16.38 10.30 -0.40
N SER A 405 15.21 10.94 -0.39
CA SER A 405 14.21 10.79 0.67
C SER A 405 13.35 9.56 0.48
N LEU A 406 13.52 8.57 1.35
CA LEU A 406 12.70 7.36 1.41
C LEU A 406 11.35 7.60 2.10
N ASP A 407 11.02 8.84 2.44
CA ASP A 407 9.71 9.21 3.00
C ASP A 407 8.66 9.41 1.92
N THR A 408 9.05 9.40 0.64
CA THR A 408 8.14 9.53 -0.50
C THR A 408 7.26 8.29 -0.69
N CYS A 409 7.85 7.10 -0.55
CA CYS A 409 7.18 5.82 -0.78
C CYS A 409 7.10 5.03 0.54
N TYR A 410 5.88 4.69 0.93
CA TYR A 410 5.54 4.09 2.22
C TYR A 410 5.68 2.57 2.18
N ARG A 411 6.85 2.06 2.54
CA ARG A 411 7.17 0.64 2.42
C ARG A 411 7.42 -0.01 3.78
N ASN A 412 7.23 -1.32 3.82
CA ASN A 412 7.75 -2.14 4.91
C ASN A 412 9.28 -2.26 4.83
N ASP A 413 10.02 -1.24 5.27
CA ASP A 413 11.49 -1.21 5.21
C ASP A 413 12.18 -2.40 5.91
N LEU A 414 11.47 -3.11 6.82
CA LEU A 414 12.00 -4.30 7.49
C LEU A 414 11.97 -5.55 6.61
N CYS A 415 11.02 -5.61 5.67
CA CYS A 415 10.86 -6.77 4.81
C CYS A 415 11.15 -6.48 3.33
N ARG A 416 11.06 -5.24 2.86
CA ARG A 416 11.18 -4.93 1.43
C ARG A 416 12.45 -5.52 0.83
N THR A 417 12.26 -6.16 -0.31
CA THR A 417 13.35 -6.76 -1.08
C THR A 417 13.56 -5.94 -2.35
N ASP A 418 14.79 -5.49 -2.56
CA ASP A 418 15.10 -4.65 -3.72
C ASP A 418 15.62 -5.50 -4.88
N GLY A 419 14.86 -5.52 -5.99
CA GLY A 419 15.16 -6.21 -7.24
C GLY A 419 16.04 -5.42 -8.21
N GLY A 420 16.62 -4.29 -7.78
CA GLY A 420 17.44 -3.40 -8.60
C GLY A 420 16.59 -2.39 -9.35
N THR A 421 15.94 -2.81 -10.45
CA THR A 421 15.04 -1.91 -11.20
C THR A 421 13.73 -1.65 -10.46
N VAL A 422 13.28 -2.64 -9.67
CA VAL A 422 12.05 -2.60 -8.87
C VAL A 422 12.43 -2.53 -7.38
N PRO A 423 12.26 -1.36 -6.72
CA PRO A 423 12.71 -1.16 -5.33
C PRO A 423 11.98 -2.00 -4.28
N ASP A 424 10.78 -2.49 -4.61
CA ASP A 424 9.89 -3.21 -3.69
C ASP A 424 9.37 -4.52 -4.32
N LEU A 425 10.32 -5.38 -4.67
CA LEU A 425 10.11 -6.52 -5.56
C LEU A 425 9.09 -7.52 -5.01
N ASN A 426 9.13 -7.85 -3.71
CA ASN A 426 8.21 -8.83 -3.11
C ASN A 426 6.75 -8.41 -3.26
N HIS A 427 6.42 -7.15 -2.94
CA HIS A 427 5.07 -6.59 -3.06
C HIS A 427 4.59 -6.49 -4.51
N VAL A 428 5.49 -6.26 -5.47
CA VAL A 428 5.13 -6.29 -6.90
C VAL A 428 4.85 -7.72 -7.36
N LEU A 429 5.69 -8.69 -6.96
CA LEU A 429 5.55 -10.09 -7.38
C LEU A 429 4.38 -10.79 -6.71
N SER A 430 4.01 -10.40 -5.48
CA SER A 430 2.92 -11.04 -4.74
C SER A 430 1.55 -10.85 -5.41
N ASN A 431 1.47 -9.96 -6.40
CA ASN A 431 0.29 -9.70 -7.23
C ASN A 431 0.12 -10.60 -8.47
N LEU A 432 1.16 -11.35 -8.87
CA LEU A 432 1.07 -12.28 -10.01
C LEU A 432 -0.08 -13.32 -9.92
N PRO A 433 -0.43 -13.85 -8.74
CA PRO A 433 -1.55 -14.78 -8.60
C PRO A 433 -2.89 -14.22 -9.07
N TYR A 434 -3.15 -12.91 -8.96
CA TYR A 434 -4.36 -12.30 -9.53
C TYR A 434 -4.41 -12.44 -11.05
N THR A 435 -3.28 -12.18 -11.73
CA THR A 435 -3.18 -12.34 -13.18
C THR A 435 -3.38 -13.80 -13.61
N GLY A 436 -2.76 -14.75 -12.90
CA GLY A 436 -2.98 -16.17 -13.13
C GLY A 436 -4.42 -16.62 -12.87
N ALA A 437 -5.03 -16.12 -11.80
CA ALA A 437 -6.43 -16.36 -11.46
C ALA A 437 -7.41 -15.82 -12.51
N GLY A 438 -7.20 -14.60 -12.99
CA GLY A 438 -8.01 -14.02 -14.05
C GLY A 438 -7.91 -14.81 -15.35
N ALA A 439 -6.71 -15.20 -15.77
CA ALA A 439 -6.50 -16.06 -16.94
C ALA A 439 -7.15 -17.44 -16.77
N GLY A 440 -6.96 -18.08 -15.61
CA GLY A 440 -7.62 -19.34 -15.24
C GLY A 440 -9.15 -19.24 -15.31
N PHE A 441 -9.71 -18.15 -14.78
CA PHE A 441 -11.13 -17.90 -14.84
C PHE A 441 -11.63 -17.70 -16.27
N LEU A 442 -10.89 -17.00 -17.13
CA LEU A 442 -11.23 -16.86 -18.55
C LEU A 442 -11.27 -18.22 -19.27
N PHE A 443 -10.36 -19.15 -18.97
CA PHE A 443 -10.43 -20.52 -19.49
C PHE A 443 -11.70 -21.24 -19.01
N ALA A 444 -12.07 -21.08 -17.75
CA ALA A 444 -13.30 -21.65 -17.21
C ALA A 444 -14.55 -21.04 -17.86
N VAL A 445 -14.59 -19.72 -18.06
CA VAL A 445 -15.67 -19.00 -18.77
C VAL A 445 -15.81 -19.53 -20.19
N TYR A 446 -14.70 -19.71 -20.89
CA TYR A 446 -14.69 -20.28 -22.24
C TYR A 446 -15.23 -21.71 -22.27
N ALA A 447 -14.85 -22.55 -21.29
CA ALA A 447 -15.39 -23.90 -21.13
C ALA A 447 -16.91 -23.86 -20.98
N GLN A 448 -17.38 -23.02 -20.06
CA GLN A 448 -18.77 -22.92 -19.69
C GLN A 448 -19.61 -22.41 -20.86
N GLN A 449 -19.10 -21.45 -21.62
CA GLN A 449 -19.76 -20.95 -22.82
C GLN A 449 -19.95 -22.07 -23.86
N ARG A 450 -18.94 -22.91 -24.08
CA ARG A 450 -19.06 -24.08 -24.96
C ARG A 450 -20.07 -25.09 -24.42
N MET A 451 -20.11 -25.28 -23.10
CA MET A 451 -21.06 -26.21 -22.49
C MET A 451 -22.51 -25.80 -22.72
N TYR A 452 -22.84 -24.55 -22.39
CA TYR A 452 -24.18 -24.00 -22.60
C TYR A 452 -24.55 -23.95 -24.09
N ALA A 453 -23.60 -23.63 -24.97
CA ALA A 453 -23.85 -23.64 -26.42
C ALA A 453 -24.19 -25.05 -26.95
N ALA A 454 -23.52 -26.09 -26.47
CA ALA A 454 -23.84 -27.46 -26.86
C ALA A 454 -25.17 -27.94 -26.26
N ALA A 455 -25.43 -27.67 -24.98
CA ALA A 455 -26.72 -28.00 -24.37
C ALA A 455 -27.90 -27.33 -25.10
N GLN A 456 -27.70 -26.12 -25.62
CA GLN A 456 -28.67 -25.41 -26.44
C GLN A 456 -28.84 -25.99 -27.85
N ARG A 457 -27.78 -26.58 -28.44
CA ARG A 457 -27.86 -27.27 -29.76
C ARG A 457 -28.62 -28.58 -29.66
N ASP A 458 -28.47 -29.30 -28.56
CA ASP A 458 -29.10 -30.61 -28.35
C ASP A 458 -30.59 -30.51 -27.94
N ALA A 459 -31.07 -29.30 -27.63
CA ALA A 459 -32.44 -29.07 -27.14
C ALA A 459 -33.39 -28.55 -28.22
N SER A 460 -34.62 -29.07 -28.24
CA SER A 460 -35.70 -28.60 -29.13
C SER A 460 -36.30 -27.25 -28.70
N VAL A 461 -36.09 -26.86 -27.44
CA VAL A 461 -36.52 -25.58 -26.86
C VAL A 461 -35.34 -24.86 -26.23
N PRO A 462 -35.39 -23.53 -26.04
CA PRO A 462 -34.38 -22.81 -25.27
C PRO A 462 -34.24 -23.40 -23.86
N VAL A 463 -33.04 -23.86 -23.51
CA VAL A 463 -32.70 -24.43 -22.20
C VAL A 463 -31.68 -23.57 -21.47
N GLY A 464 -31.57 -23.79 -20.17
CA GLY A 464 -30.60 -23.12 -19.33
C GLY A 464 -30.90 -21.65 -19.11
N VAL A 465 -30.21 -21.12 -18.10
CA VAL A 465 -30.23 -19.71 -17.75
C VAL A 465 -29.64 -18.88 -18.90
N PRO A 466 -30.22 -17.72 -19.29
CA PRO A 466 -29.70 -16.88 -20.35
C PRO A 466 -28.43 -16.14 -19.91
N HIS A 467 -27.31 -16.86 -19.83
CA HIS A 467 -26.02 -16.28 -19.48
C HIS A 467 -25.53 -15.31 -20.55
N ASP A 468 -25.14 -14.13 -20.09
CA ASP A 468 -24.18 -13.32 -20.83
C ASP A 468 -22.77 -13.55 -20.29
N PHE A 469 -21.96 -14.21 -21.10
CA PHE A 469 -20.57 -14.50 -20.78
C PHE A 469 -19.66 -13.28 -20.91
N SER A 470 -20.11 -12.16 -21.51
CA SER A 470 -19.28 -10.95 -21.64
C SER A 470 -18.98 -10.30 -20.28
N LEU A 471 -19.92 -10.33 -19.33
CA LEU A 471 -19.70 -9.83 -17.98
C LEU A 471 -18.77 -10.75 -17.18
N PHE A 472 -18.89 -12.07 -17.36
CA PHE A 472 -17.92 -13.02 -16.78
C PHE A 472 -16.52 -12.82 -17.36
N ALA A 473 -16.40 -12.65 -18.68
CA ALA A 473 -15.12 -12.31 -19.30
C ALA A 473 -14.55 -11.00 -18.76
N SER A 474 -15.40 -10.01 -18.47
CA SER A 474 -14.99 -8.74 -17.87
C SER A 474 -14.52 -8.90 -16.42
N LEU A 475 -15.14 -9.79 -15.63
CA LEU A 475 -14.65 -10.15 -14.29
C LEU A 475 -13.27 -10.83 -14.37
N GLY A 476 -13.05 -11.72 -15.35
CA GLY A 476 -11.73 -12.34 -15.57
C GLY A 476 -10.66 -11.35 -15.97
N VAL A 477 -10.96 -10.46 -16.92
CA VAL A 477 -10.05 -9.36 -17.32
C VAL A 477 -9.82 -8.39 -16.16
N GLY A 478 -10.85 -8.05 -15.39
CA GLY A 478 -10.74 -7.20 -14.21
C GLY A 478 -9.80 -7.79 -13.15
N LEU A 479 -9.86 -9.11 -12.93
CA LEU A 479 -8.96 -9.79 -12.02
C LEU A 479 -7.52 -9.83 -12.53
N MET A 480 -7.32 -9.90 -13.85
CA MET A 480 -5.97 -9.76 -14.42
C MET A 480 -5.40 -8.36 -14.24
N LEU A 481 -6.25 -7.36 -14.49
CA LEU A 481 -5.89 -5.95 -14.39
C LEU A 481 -5.59 -5.54 -12.96
N GLU A 482 -6.33 -6.07 -11.99
CA GLU A 482 -6.04 -5.95 -10.56
C GLU A 482 -4.58 -6.31 -10.24
N GLY A 483 -4.10 -7.47 -10.67
CA GLY A 483 -2.71 -7.87 -10.46
C GLY A 483 -1.69 -6.92 -11.08
N VAL A 484 -2.02 -6.32 -12.23
CA VAL A 484 -1.13 -5.37 -12.91
C VAL A 484 -1.12 -4.01 -12.21
N THR A 485 -2.28 -3.48 -11.85
CA THR A 485 -2.41 -2.15 -11.24
C THR A 485 -1.99 -2.15 -9.78
N SER A 486 -2.29 -3.21 -9.03
CA SER A 486 -1.80 -3.39 -7.67
C SER A 486 -0.27 -3.50 -7.63
N GLY A 487 0.30 -4.32 -8.53
CA GLY A 487 1.75 -4.40 -8.68
C GLY A 487 2.39 -3.06 -9.04
N LEU A 488 1.75 -2.25 -9.89
CA LEU A 488 2.23 -0.91 -10.23
C LEU A 488 2.21 0.04 -9.02
N TYR A 489 1.15 0.03 -8.21
CA TYR A 489 1.05 0.83 -6.99
C TYR A 489 2.19 0.52 -6.02
N HIS A 490 2.49 -0.77 -5.81
CA HIS A 490 3.52 -1.21 -4.87
C HIS A 490 4.96 -0.84 -5.23
N VAL A 491 5.23 -0.35 -6.45
CA VAL A 491 6.56 0.22 -6.77
C VAL A 491 6.87 1.45 -5.91
N CYS A 492 5.87 2.30 -5.66
CA CYS A 492 5.95 3.45 -4.75
C CYS A 492 4.57 3.71 -4.11
N PRO A 493 4.22 2.96 -3.06
CA PRO A 493 2.95 3.13 -2.37
C PRO A 493 2.88 4.49 -1.66
N ASN A 494 1.82 5.24 -1.92
CA ASN A 494 1.47 6.47 -1.21
C ASN A 494 -0.03 6.78 -1.38
N ASN A 495 -0.58 7.67 -0.56
CA ASN A 495 -2.02 7.98 -0.59
C ASN A 495 -2.49 8.50 -1.96
N ARG A 496 -1.67 9.31 -2.65
CA ARG A 496 -2.00 9.87 -3.98
C ARG A 496 -2.17 8.80 -5.04
N ASN A 497 -1.41 7.71 -4.97
CA ASN A 497 -1.43 6.62 -5.95
C ASN A 497 -2.35 5.45 -5.54
N SER A 498 -2.92 5.47 -4.33
CA SER A 498 -3.72 4.36 -3.77
C SER A 498 -4.89 3.95 -4.67
N HIS A 499 -5.52 4.89 -5.37
CA HIS A 499 -6.65 4.64 -6.27
C HIS A 499 -6.32 3.71 -7.46
N ILE A 500 -5.04 3.56 -7.82
CA ILE A 500 -4.56 2.64 -8.87
C ILE A 500 -4.84 1.19 -8.45
N ASP A 501 -4.61 0.87 -7.18
CA ASP A 501 -4.78 -0.45 -6.58
C ASP A 501 -6.27 -0.79 -6.41
N PHE A 502 -7.03 0.13 -5.81
CA PHE A 502 -8.39 -0.18 -5.36
C PHE A 502 -9.48 -0.23 -6.44
N PHE A 503 -9.29 0.41 -7.60
CA PHE A 503 -10.34 0.53 -8.61
C PHE A 503 -10.86 -0.84 -9.10
N PHE A 504 -9.96 -1.77 -9.42
CA PHE A 504 -10.34 -3.06 -9.97
C PHE A 504 -10.92 -3.98 -8.89
N ILE A 505 -10.44 -3.91 -7.65
CA ILE A 505 -11.08 -4.57 -6.50
C ILE A 505 -12.55 -4.14 -6.37
N TYR A 506 -12.83 -2.84 -6.36
CA TYR A 506 -14.20 -2.32 -6.24
C TYR A 506 -15.07 -2.76 -7.42
N TYR A 507 -14.51 -2.70 -8.64
CA TYR A 507 -15.18 -3.17 -9.84
C TYR A 507 -15.56 -4.65 -9.73
N LEU A 508 -14.63 -5.52 -9.30
CA LEU A 508 -14.86 -6.97 -9.19
C LEU A 508 -16.04 -7.26 -8.26
N TYR A 509 -16.05 -6.69 -7.06
CA TYR A 509 -17.13 -6.90 -6.10
C TYR A 509 -18.48 -6.36 -6.58
N ALA A 510 -18.50 -5.15 -7.15
CA ALA A 510 -19.72 -4.54 -7.67
C ALA A 510 -20.27 -5.31 -8.90
N ALA A 511 -19.39 -5.75 -9.80
CA ALA A 511 -19.76 -6.50 -10.99
C ALA A 511 -20.20 -7.93 -10.66
N MET A 512 -19.64 -8.57 -9.62
CA MET A 512 -20.13 -9.86 -9.11
C MET A 512 -21.60 -9.74 -8.66
N GLY A 513 -21.94 -8.72 -7.89
CA GLY A 513 -23.32 -8.44 -7.49
C GLY A 513 -24.24 -8.22 -8.70
N ALA A 514 -23.82 -7.38 -9.65
CA ALA A 514 -24.57 -7.16 -10.89
C ALA A 514 -24.78 -8.44 -11.70
N LYS A 515 -23.77 -9.32 -11.74
CA LYS A 515 -23.82 -10.59 -12.48
C LYS A 515 -24.84 -11.55 -11.91
N LEU A 516 -24.95 -11.65 -10.58
CA LEU A 516 -25.95 -12.52 -9.93
C LEU A 516 -27.38 -12.15 -10.35
N PHE A 517 -27.73 -10.86 -10.38
CA PHE A 517 -29.07 -10.43 -10.81
C PHE A 517 -29.30 -10.57 -12.31
N GLN A 518 -28.28 -10.26 -13.11
CA GLN A 518 -28.36 -10.41 -14.57
C GLN A 518 -28.73 -11.85 -14.95
N THR A 519 -28.14 -12.82 -14.25
CA THR A 519 -28.28 -14.25 -14.53
C THR A 519 -29.74 -14.69 -14.54
N ARG A 520 -30.56 -14.30 -13.55
CA ARG A 520 -31.99 -14.68 -13.51
C ARG A 520 -32.94 -13.74 -14.25
N ARG A 521 -32.64 -12.45 -14.31
CA ARG A 521 -33.58 -11.45 -14.85
C ARG A 521 -33.39 -11.15 -16.34
N GLY A 522 -32.33 -11.68 -16.93
CA GLY A 522 -32.00 -11.51 -18.35
C GLY A 522 -31.08 -10.32 -18.62
N ILE A 523 -30.70 -10.20 -19.89
CA ILE A 523 -29.69 -9.26 -20.35
C ILE A 523 -30.30 -7.86 -20.45
N THR A 524 -29.79 -6.90 -19.69
CA THR A 524 -29.91 -5.48 -20.06
C THR A 524 -28.51 -4.91 -20.20
N SER A 525 -28.24 -4.22 -21.31
CA SER A 525 -26.92 -3.63 -21.61
C SER A 525 -26.42 -2.67 -20.53
N ARG A 526 -27.30 -2.17 -19.67
CA ARG A 526 -26.96 -1.23 -18.59
C ARG A 526 -26.31 -1.91 -17.38
N PHE A 527 -26.60 -3.18 -17.11
CA PHE A 527 -25.91 -3.92 -16.03
C PHE A 527 -24.41 -4.08 -16.29
N HIS A 528 -23.99 -4.01 -17.54
CA HIS A 528 -22.59 -4.19 -17.91
C HIS A 528 -21.67 -3.04 -17.51
N TYR A 529 -22.10 -1.80 -17.72
CA TYR A 529 -21.24 -0.63 -17.51
C TYR A 529 -21.54 0.10 -16.20
N THR A 530 -22.71 -0.13 -15.58
CA THR A 530 -23.05 0.63 -14.36
C THR A 530 -22.10 0.36 -13.19
N PRO A 531 -21.66 -0.89 -12.90
CA PRO A 531 -20.64 -1.12 -11.88
C PRO A 531 -19.36 -0.33 -12.14
N ALA A 532 -18.87 -0.34 -13.39
CA ALA A 532 -17.67 0.40 -13.77
C ALA A 532 -17.85 1.92 -13.62
N LEU A 533 -18.99 2.48 -14.01
CA LEU A 533 -19.26 3.92 -13.87
C LEU A 533 -19.45 4.35 -12.42
N LEU A 534 -20.15 3.57 -11.60
CA LEU A 534 -20.34 3.85 -10.18
C LEU A 534 -19.00 3.81 -9.45
N VAL A 535 -18.19 2.77 -9.69
CA VAL A 535 -16.86 2.64 -9.12
C VAL A 535 -15.96 3.78 -9.59
N ALA A 536 -15.94 4.11 -10.89
CA ALA A 536 -15.16 5.24 -11.40
C ALA A 536 -15.56 6.57 -10.75
N GLY A 537 -16.87 6.82 -10.57
CA GLY A 537 -17.35 8.02 -9.88
C GLY A 537 -16.90 8.07 -8.41
N ILE A 538 -16.99 6.95 -7.70
CA ILE A 538 -16.57 6.84 -6.30
C ILE A 538 -15.05 7.03 -6.17
N THR A 539 -14.25 6.37 -7.00
CA THR A 539 -12.79 6.50 -7.02
C THR A 539 -12.37 7.92 -7.36
N LEU A 540 -13.05 8.59 -8.30
CA LEU A 540 -12.81 10.00 -8.63
C LEU A 540 -13.11 10.92 -7.45
N LEU A 541 -14.25 10.73 -6.77
CA LEU A 541 -14.62 11.51 -5.59
C LEU A 541 -13.60 11.33 -4.44
N GLY A 542 -13.14 10.09 -4.21
CA GLY A 542 -12.06 9.82 -3.26
C GLY A 542 -10.74 10.52 -3.65
N SER A 543 -10.37 10.47 -4.93
CA SER A 543 -9.14 11.14 -5.42
C SER A 543 -9.21 12.66 -5.27
N LEU A 544 -10.39 13.26 -5.47
CA LEU A 544 -10.59 14.71 -5.27
C LEU A 544 -10.46 15.10 -3.79
N GLN A 545 -10.92 14.25 -2.87
CA GLN A 545 -10.76 14.47 -1.45
C GLN A 545 -9.28 14.50 -1.04
N ASP A 546 -8.47 13.58 -1.56
CA ASP A 546 -7.03 13.52 -1.27
C ASP A 546 -6.27 14.77 -1.78
N LEU A 547 -6.76 15.40 -2.85
CA LEU A 547 -6.16 16.60 -3.43
C LEU A 547 -6.51 17.87 -2.65
N VAL A 548 -7.75 17.99 -2.17
CA VAL A 548 -8.27 19.23 -1.57
C VAL A 548 -7.89 19.35 -0.10
N SER A 549 -7.24 18.34 0.51
CA SER A 549 -7.01 18.28 1.97
C SER A 549 -8.27 18.63 2.77
N SER A 550 -9.43 18.25 2.21
CA SER A 550 -10.72 18.73 2.67
C SER A 550 -11.04 18.12 4.02
N GLY A 551 -11.50 18.94 4.97
CA GLY A 551 -11.96 18.47 6.27
C GLY A 551 -13.07 17.40 6.19
N ARG A 552 -13.33 16.76 7.33
CA ARG A 552 -14.26 15.62 7.51
C ARG A 552 -15.64 15.78 6.85
N GLY A 553 -16.09 17.00 6.59
CA GLY A 553 -17.36 17.28 5.91
C GLY A 553 -17.44 16.76 4.47
N LEU A 554 -16.35 16.81 3.68
CA LEU A 554 -16.37 16.23 2.32
C LEU A 554 -16.47 14.70 2.39
N TRP A 555 -15.75 14.08 3.33
CA TRP A 555 -15.81 12.64 3.56
C TRP A 555 -17.22 12.16 3.85
N ILE A 556 -17.90 12.83 4.79
CA ILE A 556 -19.29 12.55 5.16
C ILE A 556 -20.21 12.73 3.94
N THR A 557 -19.98 13.76 3.13
CA THR A 557 -20.78 14.03 1.92
C THR A 557 -20.63 12.90 0.90
N ILE A 558 -19.39 12.47 0.61
CA ILE A 558 -19.11 11.32 -0.27
C ILE A 558 -19.78 10.05 0.28
N MET A 559 -19.78 9.85 1.61
CA MET A 559 -20.41 8.68 2.24
C MET A 559 -21.92 8.69 2.05
N VAL A 560 -22.56 9.84 2.30
CA VAL A 560 -24.00 9.99 2.11
C VAL A 560 -24.38 9.75 0.65
N VAL A 561 -23.63 10.30 -0.30
CA VAL A 561 -23.84 10.06 -1.74
C VAL A 561 -23.68 8.58 -2.07
N HIS A 562 -22.61 7.94 -1.61
CA HIS A 562 -22.36 6.51 -1.81
C HIS A 562 -23.50 5.65 -1.24
N MET A 563 -23.93 5.92 0.01
CA MET A 563 -25.04 5.23 0.67
C MET A 563 -26.34 5.36 -0.11
N VAL A 564 -26.68 6.58 -0.56
CA VAL A 564 -27.90 6.83 -1.34
C VAL A 564 -27.84 6.09 -2.67
N CYS A 565 -26.71 6.18 -3.38
CA CYS A 565 -26.51 5.47 -4.65
C CYS A 565 -26.59 3.94 -4.48
N ALA A 566 -25.94 3.38 -3.46
CA ALA A 566 -25.97 1.95 -3.18
C ALA A 566 -27.37 1.45 -2.80
N SER A 567 -28.11 2.22 -2.00
CA SER A 567 -29.48 1.90 -1.58
C SER A 567 -30.46 1.97 -2.75
N ILE A 568 -30.33 3.01 -3.59
CA ILE A 568 -31.11 3.12 -4.84
C ILE A 568 -30.76 1.96 -5.76
N TRP A 569 -29.48 1.66 -5.95
CA TRP A 569 -29.02 0.55 -6.78
C TRP A 569 -29.64 -0.77 -6.32
N ALA A 570 -29.49 -1.14 -5.05
CA ALA A 570 -30.09 -2.34 -4.47
C ALA A 570 -31.62 -2.35 -4.68
N SER A 571 -32.31 -1.25 -4.38
CA SER A 571 -33.77 -1.15 -4.55
C SER A 571 -34.20 -1.33 -6.00
N LEU A 572 -33.49 -0.73 -6.95
CA LEU A 572 -33.78 -0.85 -8.39
C LEU A 572 -33.56 -2.29 -8.88
N MET A 573 -32.49 -2.95 -8.41
CA MET A 573 -32.23 -4.36 -8.69
C MET A 573 -33.41 -5.23 -8.23
N TYR A 574 -33.92 -5.03 -7.02
CA TYR A 574 -35.05 -5.81 -6.49
C TYR A 574 -36.39 -5.51 -7.15
N LEU A 575 -36.78 -4.23 -7.22
CA LEU A 575 -38.13 -3.82 -7.60
C LEU A 575 -38.42 -3.93 -9.10
N THR A 576 -37.40 -3.67 -9.92
CA THR A 576 -37.60 -3.49 -11.37
C THR A 576 -36.72 -4.40 -12.22
N GLY A 577 -35.60 -4.89 -11.66
CA GLY A 577 -34.60 -5.63 -12.44
C GLY A 577 -34.00 -4.77 -13.56
N TYR A 578 -34.10 -3.45 -13.45
CA TYR A 578 -33.68 -2.51 -14.49
C TYR A 578 -32.99 -1.31 -13.86
N VAL A 579 -31.87 -0.92 -14.45
CA VAL A 579 -31.09 0.24 -14.01
C VAL A 579 -31.30 1.38 -15.00
N GLY A 580 -31.81 2.51 -14.51
CA GLY A 580 -31.88 3.78 -15.25
C GLY A 580 -33.07 4.66 -14.85
N PHE A 581 -33.10 5.90 -15.36
CA PHE A 581 -34.10 6.91 -14.98
C PHE A 581 -35.56 6.48 -15.20
N THR A 582 -35.82 5.60 -16.17
CA THR A 582 -37.16 5.07 -16.46
C THR A 582 -37.55 3.87 -15.61
N ALA A 583 -36.69 3.41 -14.69
CA ALA A 583 -36.95 2.22 -13.86
C ALA A 583 -38.24 2.37 -13.04
N PHE A 584 -38.50 3.55 -12.49
CA PHE A 584 -39.70 3.84 -11.70
C PHE A 584 -41.01 3.75 -12.48
N ARG A 585 -40.96 3.77 -13.82
CA ARG A 585 -42.13 3.64 -14.71
C ARG A 585 -42.43 2.19 -15.12
N ARG A 586 -41.60 1.21 -14.75
CA ARG A 586 -41.81 -0.20 -15.13
C ARG A 586 -42.69 -0.95 -14.13
N ARG A 587 -43.52 -1.87 -14.66
CA ARG A 587 -44.41 -2.72 -13.87
C ARG A 587 -43.60 -3.67 -12.98
N ARG A 588 -43.90 -3.66 -11.67
CA ARG A 588 -43.31 -4.59 -10.70
C ARG A 588 -43.69 -6.02 -11.08
N ARG A 589 -42.73 -6.95 -11.03
CA ARG A 589 -43.01 -8.37 -11.24
C ARG A 589 -43.57 -8.99 -9.95
N PRO A 590 -44.59 -9.86 -10.05
CA PRO A 590 -45.03 -10.63 -8.89
C PRO A 590 -43.89 -11.56 -8.46
N VAL A 591 -43.55 -11.53 -7.17
CA VAL A 591 -42.55 -12.39 -6.53
C VAL A 591 -43.26 -13.12 -5.39
N ASP A 592 -42.96 -14.40 -5.21
CA ASP A 592 -43.52 -15.19 -4.12
C ASP A 592 -43.19 -14.58 -2.74
N ARG A 593 -44.00 -14.91 -1.73
CA ARG A 593 -43.87 -14.29 -0.40
C ARG A 593 -42.50 -14.55 0.22
N ILE A 594 -41.94 -15.76 0.08
CA ILE A 594 -40.69 -16.18 0.71
C ILE A 594 -39.52 -15.39 0.11
N THR A 595 -39.41 -15.39 -1.22
CA THR A 595 -38.38 -14.64 -1.94
C THR A 595 -38.49 -13.14 -1.69
N ARG A 596 -39.71 -12.60 -1.59
CA ARG A 596 -39.92 -11.20 -1.20
C ARG A 596 -39.40 -10.90 0.21
N HIS A 597 -39.61 -11.79 1.17
CA HIS A 597 -39.05 -11.64 2.52
C HIS A 597 -37.52 -11.68 2.49
N ILE A 598 -36.91 -12.62 1.75
CA ILE A 598 -35.46 -12.71 1.58
C ILE A 598 -34.90 -11.42 0.95
N ALA A 599 -35.56 -10.88 -0.07
CA ALA A 599 -35.18 -9.62 -0.73
C ALA A 599 -35.28 -8.41 0.20
N VAL A 600 -36.36 -8.30 0.98
CA VAL A 600 -36.53 -7.22 1.98
C VAL A 600 -35.46 -7.33 3.07
N THR A 601 -35.20 -8.53 3.59
CA THR A 601 -34.14 -8.76 4.58
C THR A 601 -32.78 -8.33 4.05
N HIS A 602 -32.44 -8.71 2.82
CA HIS A 602 -31.19 -8.28 2.19
C HIS A 602 -31.13 -6.75 2.03
N LEU A 603 -32.22 -6.11 1.59
CA LEU A 603 -32.28 -4.64 1.46
C LEU A 603 -32.05 -3.96 2.82
N VAL A 604 -32.66 -4.46 3.89
CA VAL A 604 -32.45 -3.96 5.25
C VAL A 604 -30.98 -4.11 5.64
N LEU A 605 -30.37 -5.29 5.45
CA LEU A 605 -28.96 -5.52 5.75
C LEU A 605 -28.02 -4.60 4.96
N ASN A 606 -28.35 -4.31 3.69
CA ASN A 606 -27.58 -3.38 2.85
C ASN A 606 -27.67 -1.94 3.35
N VAL A 607 -28.87 -1.49 3.71
CA VAL A 607 -29.09 -0.16 4.28
C VAL A 607 -28.40 -0.06 5.64
N THR A 608 -28.47 -1.09 6.49
CA THR A 608 -27.75 -1.14 7.76
C THR A 608 -26.24 -1.06 7.54
N LEU A 609 -25.68 -1.83 6.59
CA LEU A 609 -24.27 -1.78 6.25
C LEU A 609 -23.85 -0.37 5.80
N ALA A 610 -24.69 0.30 4.99
CA ALA A 610 -24.41 1.66 4.53
C ALA A 610 -24.51 2.70 5.67
N ILE A 611 -25.46 2.54 6.60
CA ILE A 611 -25.58 3.40 7.80
C ILE A 611 -24.37 3.21 8.74
N VAL A 612 -23.93 1.97 8.97
CA VAL A 612 -22.69 1.71 9.73
C VAL A 612 -21.50 2.38 9.04
N GLY A 613 -21.51 2.45 7.71
CA GLY A 613 -20.55 3.22 6.93
C GLY A 613 -20.51 4.72 7.25
N LEU A 614 -21.56 5.32 7.79
CA LEU A 614 -21.51 6.72 8.26
C LEU A 614 -20.61 6.90 9.50
N ALA A 615 -20.35 5.83 10.26
CA ALA A 615 -19.38 5.83 11.34
C ALA A 615 -17.94 5.63 10.85
N ALA A 616 -17.74 5.28 9.58
CA ALA A 616 -16.43 5.07 9.00
C ALA A 616 -15.44 6.25 9.14
N PRO A 617 -15.83 7.56 9.16
CA PRO A 617 -14.86 8.65 9.27
C PRO A 617 -14.20 8.70 10.65
N PHE A 618 -14.77 7.99 11.61
CA PHE A 618 -14.29 7.91 12.98
C PHE A 618 -13.52 6.61 13.25
N ILE A 619 -13.51 5.68 12.29
CA ILE A 619 -12.95 4.33 12.44
C ILE A 619 -11.79 4.10 11.47
N PHE A 620 -11.93 4.56 10.22
CA PHE A 620 -10.95 4.36 9.17
C PHE A 620 -10.11 5.61 8.92
N SER A 621 -8.85 5.38 8.58
CA SER A 621 -7.90 6.44 8.29
C SER A 621 -8.00 6.96 6.86
N ASP A 622 -8.48 6.15 5.91
CA ASP A 622 -8.75 6.54 4.54
C ASP A 622 -10.11 6.05 4.04
N PHE A 623 -10.57 6.67 2.94
CA PHE A 623 -11.80 6.26 2.27
C PHE A 623 -11.68 4.86 1.65
N SER A 624 -10.48 4.53 1.16
CA SER A 624 -10.26 3.33 0.36
C SER A 624 -10.41 2.03 1.15
N MET A 625 -9.95 2.00 2.41
CA MET A 625 -10.16 0.88 3.33
C MET A 625 -11.65 0.67 3.62
N TYR A 626 -12.39 1.75 3.89
CA TYR A 626 -13.84 1.66 4.07
C TYR A 626 -14.52 1.08 2.82
N ALA A 627 -14.22 1.63 1.65
CA ALA A 627 -14.86 1.22 0.40
C ALA A 627 -14.56 -0.26 0.10
N LEU A 628 -13.33 -0.72 0.33
CA LEU A 628 -12.97 -2.14 0.18
C LEU A 628 -13.84 -3.04 1.06
N LEU A 629 -13.94 -2.73 2.36
CA LEU A 629 -14.74 -3.52 3.30
C LEU A 629 -16.22 -3.47 2.94
N PHE A 630 -16.74 -2.30 2.59
CA PHE A 630 -18.13 -2.13 2.16
C PHE A 630 -18.42 -3.01 0.94
N PHE A 631 -17.64 -2.89 -0.14
CA PHE A 631 -17.86 -3.66 -1.36
C PHE A 631 -17.72 -5.17 -1.12
N THR A 632 -16.77 -5.59 -0.29
CA THR A 632 -16.58 -7.01 0.06
C THR A 632 -17.80 -7.56 0.79
N LEU A 633 -18.24 -6.90 1.86
CA LEU A 633 -19.41 -7.31 2.65
C LEU A 633 -20.69 -7.25 1.82
N ASN A 634 -20.86 -6.19 1.03
CA ASN A 634 -21.98 -6.00 0.13
C ASN A 634 -22.09 -7.12 -0.92
N SER A 635 -20.98 -7.48 -1.56
CA SER A 635 -20.93 -8.59 -2.51
C SER A 635 -21.26 -9.94 -1.84
N GLY A 636 -20.75 -10.16 -0.62
CA GLY A 636 -21.10 -11.33 0.20
C GLY A 636 -22.59 -11.43 0.50
N LEU A 637 -23.24 -10.31 0.85
CA LEU A 637 -24.69 -10.26 1.06
C LEU A 637 -25.46 -10.65 -0.21
N TYR A 638 -25.02 -10.20 -1.39
CA TYR A 638 -25.65 -10.56 -2.65
C TYR A 638 -25.52 -12.06 -2.98
N ILE A 639 -24.36 -12.66 -2.71
CA ILE A 639 -24.15 -14.11 -2.86
C ILE A 639 -25.09 -14.89 -1.91
N ILE A 640 -25.15 -14.48 -0.64
CA ILE A 640 -26.03 -15.10 0.36
C ILE A 640 -27.50 -14.98 -0.06
N PHE A 641 -27.92 -13.79 -0.50
CA PHE A 641 -29.27 -13.56 -1.01
C PHE A 641 -29.60 -14.54 -2.14
N TYR A 642 -28.72 -14.66 -3.13
CA TYR A 642 -28.95 -15.54 -4.28
C TYR A 642 -29.07 -17.00 -3.86
N MET A 643 -28.18 -17.45 -2.96
CA MET A 643 -28.19 -18.81 -2.42
C MET A 643 -29.48 -19.12 -1.66
N LEU A 644 -29.95 -18.19 -0.82
CA LEU A 644 -31.20 -18.35 -0.07
C LEU A 644 -32.42 -18.32 -0.99
N ALA A 645 -32.46 -17.42 -1.97
CA ALA A 645 -33.56 -17.37 -2.94
C ALA A 645 -33.64 -18.67 -3.75
N LYS A 646 -32.50 -19.19 -4.24
CA LYS A 646 -32.41 -20.46 -4.97
C LYS A 646 -32.87 -21.64 -4.09
N LYS A 647 -32.29 -21.80 -2.90
CA LYS A 647 -32.52 -22.95 -2.02
C LYS A 647 -33.86 -22.93 -1.29
N VAL A 648 -34.23 -21.80 -0.72
CA VAL A 648 -35.42 -21.66 0.14
C VAL A 648 -36.63 -21.18 -0.64
N GLY A 649 -36.44 -20.20 -1.53
CA GLY A 649 -37.53 -19.64 -2.35
C GLY A 649 -38.04 -20.63 -3.40
N TYR A 650 -37.13 -21.20 -4.19
CA TYR A 650 -37.49 -22.03 -5.35
C TYR A 650 -37.15 -23.51 -5.21
N ARG A 651 -36.60 -23.94 -4.06
CA ARG A 651 -36.22 -25.34 -3.78
C ARG A 651 -35.22 -25.92 -4.80
N GLU A 652 -34.43 -25.05 -5.42
CA GLU A 652 -33.33 -25.42 -6.30
C GLU A 652 -32.05 -25.58 -5.48
N SER A 653 -31.19 -26.53 -5.85
CA SER A 653 -29.91 -26.71 -5.16
C SER A 653 -28.75 -26.29 -6.07
N PRO A 654 -27.84 -25.41 -5.61
CA PRO A 654 -26.64 -25.09 -6.37
C PRO A 654 -25.81 -26.35 -6.58
N SER A 655 -25.04 -26.36 -7.68
CA SER A 655 -24.13 -27.47 -7.95
C SER A 655 -23.16 -27.65 -6.76
N TRP A 656 -22.86 -28.91 -6.41
CA TRP A 656 -21.92 -29.19 -5.31
C TRP A 656 -20.55 -28.54 -5.56
N LEU A 657 -20.16 -28.44 -6.84
CA LEU A 657 -18.92 -27.80 -7.27
C LEU A 657 -18.93 -26.30 -6.97
N SER A 658 -20.05 -25.62 -7.24
CA SER A 658 -20.25 -24.21 -6.88
C SER A 658 -20.14 -24.00 -5.37
N VAL A 659 -20.78 -24.85 -4.57
CA VAL A 659 -20.70 -24.80 -3.10
C VAL A 659 -19.27 -25.00 -2.61
N LEU A 660 -18.55 -25.99 -3.16
CA LEU A 660 -17.14 -26.22 -2.83
C LEU A 660 -16.29 -24.99 -3.12
N PHE A 661 -16.43 -24.39 -4.30
CA PHE A 661 -15.70 -23.18 -4.66
C PHE A 661 -16.05 -22.00 -3.76
N MET A 662 -17.33 -21.80 -3.40
CA MET A 662 -17.70 -20.75 -2.46
C MET A 662 -17.11 -20.96 -1.06
N LEU A 663 -17.07 -22.20 -0.56
CA LEU A 663 -16.44 -22.53 0.73
C LEU A 663 -14.92 -22.30 0.69
N LEU A 664 -14.23 -22.71 -0.37
CA LEU A 664 -12.81 -22.43 -0.57
C LEU A 664 -12.55 -20.91 -0.67
N GLY A 665 -13.41 -20.19 -1.38
CA GLY A 665 -13.38 -18.73 -1.47
C GLY A 665 -13.50 -18.08 -0.10
N LEU A 666 -14.45 -18.52 0.73
CA LEU A 666 -14.62 -18.02 2.10
C LEU A 666 -13.44 -18.37 3.00
N ALA A 667 -12.90 -19.59 2.90
CA ALA A 667 -11.74 -20.05 3.65
C ALA A 667 -10.48 -19.24 3.34
N CYS A 668 -10.36 -18.67 2.13
CA CYS A 668 -9.28 -17.75 1.77
C CYS A 668 -9.61 -16.29 2.13
N MET A 669 -10.86 -15.87 1.95
CA MET A 669 -11.29 -14.47 2.16
C MET A 669 -11.19 -14.04 3.61
N VAL A 670 -11.63 -14.89 4.56
CA VAL A 670 -11.64 -14.52 5.99
C VAL A 670 -10.22 -14.24 6.50
N PRO A 671 -9.22 -15.13 6.32
CA PRO A 671 -7.84 -14.83 6.68
C PRO A 671 -7.26 -13.62 5.93
N ALA A 672 -7.61 -13.43 4.64
CA ALA A 672 -7.18 -12.25 3.88
C ALA A 672 -7.66 -10.95 4.54
N LEU A 673 -8.95 -10.86 4.91
CA LEU A 673 -9.50 -9.70 5.59
C LEU A 673 -8.86 -9.46 6.97
N VAL A 674 -8.55 -10.53 7.71
CA VAL A 674 -7.84 -10.41 9.00
C VAL A 674 -6.44 -9.80 8.80
N LEU A 675 -5.69 -10.26 7.79
CA LEU A 675 -4.37 -9.70 7.48
C LEU A 675 -4.46 -8.23 7.06
N PHE A 676 -5.41 -7.90 6.18
CA PHE A 676 -5.62 -6.53 5.70
C PHE A 676 -5.97 -5.56 6.84
N VAL A 677 -6.89 -5.94 7.74
CA VAL A 677 -7.39 -5.05 8.79
C VAL A 677 -6.44 -4.94 9.98
N PHE A 678 -5.82 -6.05 10.40
CA PHE A 678 -5.09 -6.10 11.67
C PHE A 678 -3.56 -6.20 11.55
N TYR A 679 -3.04 -6.58 10.38
CA TYR A 679 -1.61 -6.86 10.19
C TYR A 679 -0.97 -6.05 9.05
N ASN A 680 -1.58 -4.93 8.65
CA ASN A 680 -1.02 -4.06 7.63
C ASN A 680 0.35 -3.50 8.07
N PRO A 681 1.44 -3.74 7.32
CA PRO A 681 2.78 -3.38 7.75
C PRO A 681 3.11 -1.88 7.59
N TYR A 682 2.29 -1.09 6.90
CA TYR A 682 2.47 0.36 6.75
C TYR A 682 1.13 1.11 6.64
N ASN A 683 1.16 2.41 6.91
CA ASN A 683 0.01 3.31 6.78
C ASN A 683 0.38 4.52 5.91
N THR A 684 -0.34 4.74 4.81
CA THR A 684 -0.10 5.83 3.83
C THR A 684 -0.74 7.16 4.20
N VAL A 685 -1.62 7.19 5.19
CA VAL A 685 -2.27 8.41 5.71
C VAL A 685 -1.41 9.06 6.78
N ALA A 686 -0.70 8.25 7.56
CA ALA A 686 0.25 8.73 8.57
C ALA A 686 1.47 9.42 7.92
N SER A 687 2.26 10.13 8.72
CA SER A 687 3.60 10.55 8.27
C SER A 687 4.49 9.33 8.02
N ALA A 688 5.50 9.45 7.16
CA ALA A 688 6.42 8.33 6.89
C ALA A 688 7.09 7.80 8.17
N ALA A 689 7.46 8.69 9.09
CA ALA A 689 8.05 8.32 10.38
C ALA A 689 7.11 7.46 11.24
N LEU A 690 5.82 7.81 11.28
CA LEU A 690 4.80 7.06 12.01
C LEU A 690 4.44 5.76 11.29
N SER A 691 4.37 5.77 9.96
CA SER A 691 4.15 4.55 9.18
C SER A 691 5.21 3.48 9.46
N ARG A 692 6.46 3.89 9.69
CA ARG A 692 7.55 2.95 9.99
C ARG A 692 7.43 2.25 11.33
N THR A 693 6.57 2.70 12.25
CA THR A 693 6.37 2.00 13.53
C THR A 693 5.59 0.70 13.36
N SER A 694 4.81 0.53 12.28
CA SER A 694 4.10 -0.71 11.96
C SER A 694 4.93 -1.73 11.16
N ASN A 695 6.08 -1.34 10.60
CA ASN A 695 6.91 -2.25 9.79
C ASN A 695 7.22 -3.57 10.52
N ARG A 696 7.07 -4.69 9.81
CA ARG A 696 7.24 -6.05 10.35
C ARG A 696 8.35 -6.82 9.62
N PRO A 697 9.05 -7.76 10.28
CA PRO A 697 10.02 -8.63 9.61
C PRO A 697 9.33 -9.53 8.58
N CYS A 698 10.08 -10.00 7.58
CA CYS A 698 9.56 -10.97 6.62
C CYS A 698 9.24 -12.32 7.26
N PHE A 699 8.13 -12.91 6.83
CA PHE A 699 7.89 -14.34 6.85
C PHE A 699 8.75 -15.04 5.77
N ALA A 700 9.35 -16.17 6.14
CA ALA A 700 10.23 -16.98 5.28
C ALA A 700 11.37 -16.20 4.59
N GLY A 701 11.74 -15.01 5.09
CA GLY A 701 12.82 -14.19 4.53
C GLY A 701 12.52 -13.51 3.19
N PHE A 702 11.26 -13.38 2.78
CA PHE A 702 10.90 -12.67 1.54
C PHE A 702 9.53 -11.97 1.54
N PHE A 703 8.51 -12.51 2.20
CA PHE A 703 7.14 -11.99 2.15
C PHE A 703 6.72 -11.40 3.49
N ASP A 704 5.86 -10.40 3.50
CA ASP A 704 5.18 -9.94 4.73
C ASP A 704 3.67 -10.24 4.74
N ALA A 705 2.97 -9.73 5.74
CA ALA A 705 1.53 -9.95 5.89
C ALA A 705 0.70 -9.38 4.73
N HIS A 706 1.16 -8.30 4.08
CA HIS A 706 0.49 -7.69 2.93
C HIS A 706 0.67 -8.55 1.67
N ASP A 707 1.86 -9.13 1.49
CA ASP A 707 2.10 -10.12 0.43
C ASP A 707 1.19 -11.36 0.58
N VAL A 708 1.04 -11.86 1.81
CA VAL A 708 0.17 -13.01 2.09
C VAL A 708 -1.30 -12.66 1.91
N TRP A 709 -1.70 -11.41 2.22
CA TRP A 709 -3.03 -10.90 1.88
C TRP A 709 -3.29 -11.04 0.37
N HIS A 710 -2.39 -10.56 -0.49
CA HIS A 710 -2.49 -10.68 -1.96
C HIS A 710 -2.68 -12.13 -2.43
N PHE A 711 -1.93 -13.07 -1.85
CA PHE A 711 -2.07 -14.50 -2.18
C PHE A 711 -3.47 -15.04 -1.87
N LEU A 712 -3.97 -14.72 -0.68
CA LEU A 712 -5.24 -15.22 -0.18
C LEU A 712 -6.43 -14.53 -0.84
N SER A 713 -6.38 -13.22 -1.07
CA SER A 713 -7.45 -12.49 -1.76
C SER A 713 -7.53 -12.86 -3.24
N ALA A 714 -6.40 -13.09 -3.92
CA ALA A 714 -6.39 -13.60 -5.30
C ALA A 714 -7.07 -14.97 -5.39
N ALA A 715 -6.72 -15.89 -4.50
CA ALA A 715 -7.36 -17.21 -4.41
C ALA A 715 -8.85 -17.09 -4.05
N ALA A 716 -9.20 -16.21 -3.11
CA ALA A 716 -10.58 -15.99 -2.69
C ALA A 716 -11.46 -15.49 -3.84
N LEU A 717 -11.03 -14.45 -4.55
CA LEU A 717 -11.74 -13.91 -5.71
C LEU A 717 -11.84 -14.95 -6.82
N PHE A 718 -10.76 -15.69 -7.11
CA PHE A 718 -10.79 -16.78 -8.08
C PHE A 718 -11.88 -17.81 -7.77
N PHE A 719 -11.87 -18.35 -6.56
CA PHE A 719 -12.83 -19.38 -6.16
C PHE A 719 -14.25 -18.83 -6.06
N LEU A 720 -14.46 -17.60 -5.58
CA LEU A 720 -15.78 -16.96 -5.59
C LEU A 720 -16.31 -16.80 -7.02
N LEU A 721 -15.48 -16.36 -7.96
CA LEU A 721 -15.85 -16.24 -9.37
C LEU A 721 -16.18 -17.61 -9.99
N MET A 722 -15.38 -18.65 -9.72
CA MET A 722 -15.68 -20.03 -10.13
C MET A 722 -17.00 -20.54 -9.54
N GLY A 723 -17.26 -20.23 -8.27
CA GLY A 723 -18.51 -20.53 -7.59
C GLY A 723 -19.71 -19.88 -8.26
N ILE A 724 -19.62 -18.58 -8.58
CA ILE A 724 -20.68 -17.83 -9.28
C ILE A 724 -20.88 -18.37 -10.72
N LEU A 725 -19.81 -18.71 -11.43
CA LEU A 725 -19.86 -19.24 -12.80
C LEU A 725 -20.62 -20.57 -12.88
N THR A 726 -20.47 -21.42 -11.87
CA THR A 726 -21.03 -22.78 -11.81
C THR A 726 -22.33 -22.88 -10.99
N LEU A 727 -22.84 -21.74 -10.53
CA LEU A 727 -23.93 -21.64 -9.55
C LEU A 727 -25.26 -22.20 -10.04
N ASP A 728 -25.53 -22.07 -11.34
CA ASP A 728 -26.78 -22.49 -11.99
C ASP A 728 -26.60 -23.63 -12.99
N ASP A 729 -25.54 -24.42 -12.82
CA ASP A 729 -25.23 -25.56 -13.68
C ASP A 729 -26.27 -26.68 -13.52
N ASP A 730 -26.94 -26.74 -12.37
CA ASP A 730 -28.09 -27.61 -12.11
C ASP A 730 -29.26 -27.35 -13.08
N LEU A 731 -29.36 -26.13 -13.61
CA LEU A 731 -30.42 -25.73 -14.54
C LEU A 731 -30.02 -25.81 -16.01
N MET A 732 -28.82 -26.26 -16.35
CA MET A 732 -28.26 -26.20 -17.71
C MET A 732 -29.17 -26.82 -18.78
N LYS A 733 -29.87 -27.92 -18.46
CA LYS A 733 -30.77 -28.62 -19.38
C LYS A 733 -32.25 -28.31 -19.14
N THR A 734 -32.57 -27.45 -18.17
CA THR A 734 -33.95 -27.10 -17.82
C THR A 734 -34.53 -26.16 -18.88
N PRO A 735 -35.74 -26.41 -19.42
CA PRO A 735 -36.42 -25.48 -20.31
C PRO A 735 -36.54 -24.09 -19.71
N ARG A 736 -36.18 -23.04 -20.45
CA ARG A 736 -36.02 -21.68 -19.93
C ARG A 736 -37.31 -21.10 -19.37
N ASN A 737 -38.46 -21.50 -19.90
CA ASN A 737 -39.78 -21.11 -19.40
C ASN A 737 -40.13 -21.73 -18.02
N LYS A 738 -39.41 -22.77 -17.59
CA LYS A 738 -39.56 -23.39 -16.26
C LYS A 738 -38.58 -22.84 -15.23
N ILE A 739 -37.64 -21.98 -15.64
CA ILE A 739 -36.66 -21.40 -14.73
C ILE A 739 -37.30 -20.18 -14.03
N PRO A 740 -37.40 -20.19 -12.69
CA PRO A 740 -37.97 -19.07 -11.96
C PRO A 740 -37.04 -17.85 -11.99
N VAL A 741 -37.67 -16.67 -11.93
CA VAL A 741 -37.02 -15.37 -11.90
C VAL A 741 -37.32 -14.69 -10.57
N PHE A 742 -36.28 -14.26 -9.86
CA PHE A 742 -36.40 -13.59 -8.57
C PHE A 742 -35.58 -12.32 -8.45
#